data_AF-A0A8J3YZ56-F1
#
_entry.id   AF-A0A8J3YZ56-F1
#
_cell.length_a   1.000
_cell.length_b   1.000
_cell.length_c   1.000
_cell.angle_alpha   90.00
_cell.angle_beta   90.00
_cell.angle_gamma   90.00
#
_symmetry.space_group_name_H-M   'P 1'
#
loop_
_entity.id
_entity.type
_entity.pdbx_description
1 polymer ?
#
loop_
_entity_poly.entity_id
_entity_poly.type
_entity_poly.pdbx_seq_one_letter_code
_entity_poly.pdbx_strand_id
1 'polypeptide(L)'
;MTRAAARLSYDSARHPAGASALTAVLMTAVITAASTAESASVRAVLTIAVLVGGIAAAACATVLIRIALRIHGRTHTFGPCRGAGFLGMGTAIAAVSVLVAGLLAAWGQGKIAALVIQAGALGAACAFVAGLLLLPGAAPTLQIRLRQILDGTGVGSALFLIAWLLALSPRLGPVPVPTGSAVLVGLIVCIALALAAVTGMRAYRHRRAALSCAGGSALVISGLGLPAVGLQGPFWFAVAGLALTIGPPVIILGARRADPSGTSPVTGPAGGLAAHPLLAVPVAAALAVTAHHAATGGHFDRVAAGLALLVGTAVAARETMAALDVRRYAERLTAQQARFQALVAGAADVTMVLDPELCVRWQSPAAARRFGLSDQDVLHRPLADRVHPDDLTVATASLTAVLDGDAGGPDARPVRVRIRDGFDVWRETEVSIRDLRTTPEIGALVLHIRDIGDRAGLERRLDEAARTDPLTGLPNERRLHELAATRLATGARGSLVVLTVHGLTGVNDLHGTAIGDSALRELGRRLAAGIEPGDVAARLGGDRFGILCRCSALRAYPRAQRLVASVMEPYDLSSGPVHITADAGVVDLSGETDAADAVRHAWHAADRAARRGGHGRVEAYDDGLAAALRRRTTIEQRLRETINEGAFDLVYQPVLHLRTNRPVAAEALLRWRLPGYGAVAPVEIVTAAEELGCVADLDGRVLRRACRQLARWRREGLNLSMSVNISPRELSSEALPLMVQDALRRNDVPAERLTVELASRELPDDPPTAGLAALRGLGVRVALDHFGSGPMGLADLPKLPIDEVKVDRSLFADGGPALVDVVVTLGARLGFAVSAVGVETAEELDRVRTAGCATAQGKVLAPVAHAEHVEAYLEEHRAPLM
;
A
#
# COMPACT_ATOMS: atom_id res chain seq x y z
N MET A 1 -25.80 20.11 5.17
CA MET A 1 -26.15 19.77 6.57
C MET A 1 -26.45 21.03 7.40
N THR A 2 -27.25 21.95 6.83
CA THR A 2 -27.44 23.33 7.30
C THR A 2 -28.89 23.63 7.71
N ARG A 3 -29.70 22.60 8.00
CA ARG A 3 -31.09 22.75 8.49
C ARG A 3 -31.39 22.08 9.85
N ALA A 4 -30.44 21.35 10.45
CA ALA A 4 -30.58 20.78 11.79
C ALA A 4 -30.09 21.73 12.90
N ALA A 5 -29.17 22.65 12.60
CA ALA A 5 -28.64 23.62 13.58
C ALA A 5 -29.60 24.80 13.86
N ALA A 6 -30.54 25.09 12.94
CA ALA A 6 -31.46 26.22 13.06
C ALA A 6 -32.73 25.92 13.89
N ARG A 7 -33.05 24.66 14.21
CA ARG A 7 -34.22 24.28 15.02
C ARG A 7 -33.94 24.06 16.51
N LEU A 8 -32.67 24.03 16.94
CA LEU A 8 -32.31 23.86 18.36
C LEU A 8 -31.97 25.19 19.05
N SER A 9 -31.85 26.29 18.31
CA SER A 9 -31.62 27.64 18.86
C SER A 9 -32.91 28.32 19.35
N TYR A 10 -34.09 27.74 19.09
CA TYR A 10 -35.39 28.37 19.40
C TYR A 10 -35.96 28.00 20.77
N ASP A 11 -35.34 27.07 21.52
CA ASP A 11 -35.88 26.56 22.80
C ASP A 11 -35.12 27.09 24.05
N SER A 12 -34.25 28.08 23.86
CA SER A 12 -33.42 28.66 24.95
C SER A 12 -34.05 29.86 25.67
N ALA A 13 -35.24 30.30 25.25
CA ALA A 13 -35.91 31.49 25.79
C ALA A 13 -37.19 31.18 26.61
N ARG A 14 -37.20 30.09 27.40
CA ARG A 14 -38.15 29.96 28.52
C ARG A 14 -37.41 30.18 29.83
N HIS A 15 -37.46 31.43 30.30
CA HIS A 15 -37.19 31.79 31.69
C HIS A 15 -37.97 30.86 32.62
N PRO A 16 -37.34 30.18 33.61
CA PRO A 16 -38.07 29.69 34.76
C PRO A 16 -38.26 30.86 35.74
N ALA A 17 -38.86 31.96 35.27
CA ALA A 17 -39.22 33.08 36.14
C ALA A 17 -40.25 32.64 37.21
N GLY A 18 -40.99 31.56 36.94
CA GLY A 18 -41.94 30.97 37.88
C GLY A 18 -41.30 30.33 39.12
N ALA A 19 -40.08 29.75 39.01
CA ALA A 19 -39.45 29.10 40.16
C ALA A 19 -38.85 30.13 41.13
N SER A 20 -38.20 31.17 40.61
CA SER A 20 -37.61 32.26 41.41
C SER A 20 -38.66 33.14 42.10
N ALA A 21 -39.77 33.43 41.41
CA ALA A 21 -40.87 34.21 41.97
C ALA A 21 -41.60 33.45 43.10
N LEU A 22 -41.81 32.14 42.93
CA LEU A 22 -42.44 31.30 43.96
C LEU A 22 -41.56 31.18 45.22
N THR A 23 -40.24 31.02 45.07
CA THR A 23 -39.31 31.02 46.21
C THR A 23 -39.20 32.37 46.91
N ALA A 24 -39.26 33.48 46.16
CA ALA A 24 -39.23 34.82 46.75
C ALA A 24 -40.50 35.10 47.55
N VAL A 25 -41.68 34.74 47.01
CA VAL A 25 -42.97 34.87 47.71
C VAL A 25 -43.02 33.99 48.97
N LEU A 26 -42.53 32.74 48.89
CA LEU A 26 -42.44 31.83 50.05
C LEU A 26 -41.46 32.35 51.11
N MET A 27 -40.33 32.96 50.72
CA MET A 27 -39.40 33.57 51.67
C MET A 27 -39.96 34.78 52.38
N THR A 28 -40.60 35.70 51.64
CA THR A 28 -41.22 36.88 52.24
C THR A 28 -42.33 36.46 53.21
N ALA A 29 -43.12 35.44 52.87
CA ALA A 29 -44.12 34.88 53.78
C ALA A 29 -43.52 34.27 55.05
N VAL A 30 -42.41 33.53 54.94
CA VAL A 30 -41.71 32.92 56.08
C VAL A 30 -41.03 33.95 56.98
N ILE A 31 -40.39 34.98 56.41
CA ILE A 31 -39.75 36.06 57.17
C ILE A 31 -40.79 36.89 57.92
N THR A 32 -41.92 37.20 57.27
CA THR A 32 -43.03 37.97 57.87
C THR A 32 -43.76 37.18 58.95
N ALA A 33 -43.87 35.85 58.80
CA ALA A 33 -44.44 34.96 59.82
C ALA A 33 -43.49 34.71 61.02
N ALA A 34 -42.17 34.79 60.82
CA ALA A 34 -41.18 34.61 61.88
C ALA A 34 -41.07 35.84 62.80
N SER A 35 -41.36 37.04 62.28
CA SER A 35 -41.28 38.30 63.04
C SER A 35 -42.48 38.58 63.96
N THR A 36 -43.58 37.82 63.86
CA THR A 36 -44.85 38.11 64.57
C THR A 36 -45.31 37.02 65.54
N ALA A 37 -44.51 35.98 65.77
CA ALA A 37 -44.92 34.77 66.48
C ALA A 37 -44.34 34.65 67.92
N GLU A 38 -45.17 34.23 68.89
CA GLU A 38 -44.73 33.77 70.23
C GLU A 38 -43.97 32.42 70.16
N SER A 39 -43.26 32.06 71.23
CA SER A 39 -42.19 31.04 71.25
C SER A 39 -42.52 29.63 70.69
N ALA A 40 -43.79 29.22 70.66
CA ALA A 40 -44.23 27.95 70.06
C ALA A 40 -44.45 28.06 68.53
N SER A 41 -44.97 29.18 68.05
CA SER A 41 -45.21 29.44 66.62
C SER A 41 -43.91 29.75 65.86
N VAL A 42 -42.89 30.32 66.51
CA VAL A 42 -41.55 30.52 65.92
C VAL A 42 -40.90 29.20 65.50
N ARG A 43 -41.00 28.14 66.31
CA ARG A 43 -40.44 26.82 65.96
C ARG A 43 -41.16 26.19 64.78
N ALA A 44 -42.49 26.34 64.69
CA ALA A 44 -43.27 25.85 63.56
C ALA A 44 -42.89 26.58 62.26
N VAL A 45 -42.80 27.91 62.29
CA VAL A 45 -42.41 28.73 61.12
C VAL A 45 -41.00 28.40 60.64
N LEU A 46 -40.04 28.20 61.54
CA LEU A 46 -38.67 27.84 61.19
C LEU A 46 -38.53 26.41 60.66
N THR A 47 -39.33 25.48 61.18
CA THR A 47 -39.40 24.11 60.65
C THR A 47 -39.95 24.13 59.24
N ILE A 48 -41.00 24.91 58.98
CA ILE A 48 -41.55 25.13 57.64
C ILE A 48 -40.51 25.75 56.71
N ALA A 49 -39.76 26.76 57.15
CA ALA A 49 -38.69 27.40 56.37
C ALA A 49 -37.61 26.40 55.89
N VAL A 50 -37.18 25.51 56.79
CA VAL A 50 -36.18 24.48 56.52
C VAL A 50 -36.73 23.41 55.57
N LEU A 51 -37.99 22.99 55.74
CA LEU A 51 -38.65 22.05 54.83
C LEU A 51 -38.84 22.65 53.42
N VAL A 52 -39.26 23.92 53.33
CA VAL A 52 -39.37 24.65 52.06
C VAL A 52 -38.00 24.76 51.39
N GLY A 53 -36.95 25.04 52.16
CA GLY A 53 -35.57 25.02 51.67
C GLY A 53 -35.12 23.67 51.16
N GLY A 54 -35.46 22.58 51.86
CA GLY A 54 -35.21 21.21 51.41
C GLY A 54 -35.91 20.87 50.09
N ILE A 55 -37.19 21.24 49.94
CA ILE A 55 -37.95 21.03 48.69
C ILE A 55 -37.33 21.84 47.54
N ALA A 56 -36.98 23.10 47.77
CA ALA A 56 -36.34 23.95 46.78
C ALA A 56 -34.96 23.38 46.35
N ALA A 57 -34.18 22.87 47.30
CA ALA A 57 -32.91 22.21 47.03
C ALA A 57 -33.08 20.92 46.21
N ALA A 58 -34.11 20.10 46.47
CA ALA A 58 -34.43 18.91 45.69
C ALA A 58 -34.82 19.23 44.24
N ALA A 59 -35.60 20.29 44.03
CA ALA A 59 -35.92 20.78 42.69
C ALA A 59 -34.66 21.25 41.94
N CYS A 60 -33.79 21.99 42.62
CA CYS A 60 -32.52 22.45 42.05
C CYS A 60 -31.56 21.29 41.74
N ALA A 61 -31.49 20.27 42.60
CA ALA A 61 -30.71 19.07 42.37
C ALA A 61 -31.13 18.36 41.08
N THR A 62 -32.44 18.25 40.83
CA THR A 62 -32.99 17.70 39.59
C THR A 62 -32.55 18.49 38.36
N VAL A 63 -32.49 19.83 38.46
CA VAL A 63 -32.00 20.70 37.38
C VAL A 63 -30.51 20.46 37.12
N LEU A 64 -29.67 20.36 38.16
CA LEU A 64 -28.24 20.07 38.03
C LEU A 64 -27.97 18.70 37.40
N ILE A 65 -28.71 17.68 37.80
CA ILE A 65 -28.61 16.33 37.22
C ILE A 65 -29.03 16.36 35.74
N ARG A 66 -30.11 17.08 35.38
CA ARG A 66 -30.51 17.27 33.98
C ARG A 66 -29.45 18.02 33.17
N ILE A 67 -28.78 19.02 33.75
CA ILE A 67 -27.65 19.70 33.11
C ILE A 67 -26.52 18.68 32.84
N ALA A 68 -26.16 17.86 33.82
CA ALA A 68 -25.13 16.83 33.66
C ALA A 68 -25.48 15.81 32.56
N LEU A 69 -26.73 15.32 32.52
CA LEU A 69 -27.21 14.40 31.49
C LEU A 69 -27.21 15.04 30.09
N ARG A 70 -27.57 16.33 29.97
CA ARG A 70 -27.50 17.07 28.70
C ARG A 70 -26.06 17.24 28.22
N ILE A 71 -25.12 17.53 29.11
CA ILE A 71 -23.69 17.62 28.75
C ILE A 71 -23.19 16.25 28.28
N HIS A 72 -23.66 15.16 28.91
CA HIS A 72 -23.27 13.80 28.53
C HIS A 72 -23.78 13.41 27.15
N GLY A 73 -25.06 13.69 26.87
CA GLY A 73 -25.65 13.47 25.55
C GLY A 73 -25.00 14.29 24.43
N ARG A 74 -24.34 15.41 24.74
CA ARG A 74 -23.65 16.24 23.73
C ARG A 74 -22.20 15.84 23.49
N THR A 75 -21.49 15.41 24.52
CA THR A 75 -20.03 15.18 24.45
C THR A 75 -19.66 13.70 24.35
N HIS A 76 -20.62 12.79 24.52
CA HIS A 76 -20.43 11.32 24.60
C HIS A 76 -19.32 10.84 25.54
N THR A 77 -18.83 11.73 26.42
CA THR A 77 -17.76 11.46 27.35
C THR A 77 -18.25 11.74 28.77
N PHE A 78 -17.94 10.84 29.70
CA PHE A 78 -18.33 10.99 31.10
C PHE A 78 -17.55 12.12 31.81
N GLY A 79 -16.40 12.51 31.28
CA GLY A 79 -15.47 13.46 31.90
C GLY A 79 -16.09 14.83 32.28
N PRO A 80 -16.56 15.63 31.32
CA PRO A 80 -17.05 16.99 31.58
C PRO A 80 -18.39 17.05 32.34
N CYS A 81 -19.14 15.93 32.38
CA CYS A 81 -20.47 15.84 32.98
C CYS A 81 -20.43 15.57 34.49
N ARG A 82 -19.32 14.97 34.95
CA ARG A 82 -19.13 14.54 36.34
C ARG A 82 -19.25 15.68 37.34
N GLY A 83 -18.67 16.84 37.04
CA GLY A 83 -18.71 17.99 37.94
C GLY A 83 -20.14 18.41 38.28
N ALA A 84 -20.96 18.70 37.27
CA ALA A 84 -22.37 19.08 37.49
C ALA A 84 -23.20 17.96 38.13
N GLY A 85 -22.91 16.70 37.80
CA GLY A 85 -23.61 15.53 38.37
C GLY A 85 -23.36 15.36 39.87
N PHE A 86 -22.11 15.43 40.32
CA PHE A 86 -21.76 15.35 41.74
C PHE A 86 -22.22 16.57 42.55
N LEU A 87 -22.19 17.78 41.96
CA LEU A 87 -22.80 18.96 42.57
C LEU A 87 -24.32 18.76 42.76
N GLY A 88 -25.01 18.19 41.77
CA GLY A 88 -26.42 17.81 41.86
C GLY A 88 -26.68 16.74 42.93
N MET A 89 -25.83 15.72 43.00
CA MET A 89 -25.89 14.69 44.04
C MET A 89 -25.72 15.29 45.44
N GLY A 90 -24.76 16.19 45.64
CA GLY A 90 -24.56 16.89 46.91
C GLY A 90 -25.79 17.70 47.33
N THR A 91 -26.41 18.43 46.39
CA THR A 91 -27.67 19.14 46.67
C THR A 91 -28.85 18.22 46.96
N ALA A 92 -28.91 17.03 46.35
CA ALA A 92 -29.95 16.05 46.63
C ALA A 92 -29.78 15.42 48.01
N ILE A 93 -28.56 15.01 48.37
CA ILE A 93 -28.24 14.47 49.70
C ILE A 93 -28.58 15.50 50.78
N ALA A 94 -28.20 16.76 50.56
CA ALA A 94 -28.54 17.89 51.43
C ALA A 94 -30.06 18.01 51.64
N ALA A 95 -30.81 18.04 50.54
CA ALA A 95 -32.27 18.17 50.55
C ALA A 95 -32.95 17.01 51.30
N VAL A 96 -32.61 15.77 50.95
CA VAL A 96 -33.19 14.57 51.55
C VAL A 96 -32.89 14.51 53.05
N SER A 97 -31.64 14.80 53.44
CA SER A 97 -31.22 14.74 54.85
C SER A 97 -32.00 15.73 55.70
N VAL A 98 -32.26 16.94 55.18
CA VAL A 98 -33.03 17.97 55.87
C VAL A 98 -34.52 17.61 55.96
N LEU A 99 -35.11 17.10 54.89
CA LEU A 99 -36.51 16.69 54.88
C LEU A 99 -36.77 15.52 55.82
N VAL A 100 -35.93 14.49 55.77
CA VAL A 100 -36.03 13.30 56.63
C VAL A 100 -35.78 13.69 58.09
N ALA A 101 -34.75 14.49 58.38
CA ALA A 101 -34.49 14.93 59.74
C ALA A 101 -35.60 15.82 60.29
N GLY A 102 -36.19 16.69 59.46
CA GLY A 102 -37.34 17.51 59.84
C GLY A 102 -38.58 16.68 60.22
N LEU A 103 -38.88 15.62 59.44
CA LEU A 103 -39.97 14.69 59.72
C LEU A 103 -39.72 13.89 61.00
N LEU A 104 -38.51 13.35 61.17
CA LEU A 104 -38.12 12.62 62.37
C LEU A 104 -38.17 13.51 63.63
N ALA A 105 -37.74 14.77 63.51
CA ALA A 105 -37.83 15.73 64.59
C ALA A 105 -39.29 16.06 64.96
N ALA A 106 -40.18 16.19 63.97
CA ALA A 106 -41.62 16.39 64.20
C ALA A 106 -42.28 15.19 64.90
N TRP A 107 -41.76 13.97 64.70
CA TRP A 107 -42.18 12.75 65.39
C TRP A 107 -41.46 12.51 66.73
N GLY A 108 -40.76 13.51 67.27
CA GLY A 108 -40.08 13.44 68.57
C GLY A 108 -38.75 12.66 68.56
N GLN A 109 -38.25 12.23 67.40
CA GLN A 109 -37.02 11.44 67.25
C GLN A 109 -35.78 12.32 67.03
N GLY A 110 -35.57 13.32 67.90
CA GLY A 110 -34.54 14.36 67.73
C GLY A 110 -33.09 13.84 67.66
N LYS A 111 -32.76 12.75 68.38
CA LYS A 111 -31.42 12.15 68.33
C LYS A 111 -31.12 11.49 66.98
N ILE A 112 -32.10 10.78 66.42
CA ILE A 112 -31.97 10.13 65.10
C ILE A 112 -31.94 11.21 64.00
N ALA A 113 -32.76 12.26 64.13
CA ALA A 113 -32.74 13.41 63.23
C ALA A 113 -31.35 14.07 63.17
N ALA A 114 -30.67 14.24 64.30
CA ALA A 114 -29.30 14.79 64.34
C ALA A 114 -28.28 13.88 63.63
N LEU A 115 -28.38 12.55 63.79
CA LEU A 115 -27.53 11.59 63.07
C LEU A 115 -27.75 11.63 61.56
N VAL A 116 -29.00 11.79 61.11
CA VAL A 116 -29.33 11.95 59.68
C VAL A 116 -28.73 13.23 59.12
N ILE A 117 -28.79 14.36 59.86
CA ILE A 117 -28.17 15.62 59.44
C ILE A 117 -26.63 15.48 59.39
N GLN A 118 -26.01 14.81 60.36
CA GLN A 118 -24.57 14.56 60.39
C GLN A 118 -24.11 13.70 59.20
N ALA A 119 -24.80 12.58 58.94
CA ALA A 119 -24.52 11.73 57.78
C ALA A 119 -24.77 12.46 56.45
N GLY A 120 -25.82 13.27 56.40
CA GLY A 120 -26.17 14.12 55.26
C GLY A 120 -25.13 15.20 54.97
N ALA A 121 -24.67 15.91 56.00
CA ALA A 121 -23.64 16.94 55.88
C ALA A 121 -22.32 16.34 55.35
N LEU A 122 -21.94 15.16 55.86
CA LEU A 122 -20.78 14.42 55.40
C LEU A 122 -20.91 14.00 53.92
N GLY A 123 -22.00 13.33 53.58
CA GLY A 123 -22.26 12.87 52.21
C GLY A 123 -22.33 14.02 51.20
N ALA A 124 -23.00 15.12 51.58
CA ALA A 124 -23.09 16.31 50.76
C ALA A 124 -21.72 16.97 50.58
N ALA A 125 -20.93 17.13 51.65
CA ALA A 125 -19.57 17.69 51.58
C ALA A 125 -18.65 16.89 50.63
N CYS A 126 -18.65 15.57 50.73
CA CYS A 126 -17.88 14.71 49.82
C CYS A 126 -18.33 14.85 48.36
N ALA A 127 -19.64 14.86 48.11
CA ALA A 127 -20.19 15.03 46.77
C ALA A 127 -19.87 16.40 46.17
N PHE A 128 -19.94 17.48 46.96
CA PHE A 128 -19.57 18.82 46.51
C PHE A 128 -18.09 18.94 46.20
N VAL A 129 -17.22 18.41 47.06
CA VAL A 129 -15.77 18.38 46.80
C VAL A 129 -15.45 17.64 45.51
N ALA A 130 -16.02 16.45 45.32
CA ALA A 130 -15.86 15.67 44.09
C ALA A 130 -16.38 16.46 42.87
N GLY A 131 -17.53 17.11 43.00
CA GLY A 131 -18.11 17.95 41.95
C GLY A 131 -17.23 19.12 41.56
N LEU A 132 -16.67 19.85 42.52
CA LEU A 132 -15.80 21.01 42.28
C LEU A 132 -14.45 20.61 41.64
N LEU A 133 -13.82 19.54 42.11
CA LEU A 133 -12.55 19.05 41.55
C LEU A 133 -12.72 18.50 40.12
N LEU A 134 -13.93 18.06 39.78
CA LEU A 134 -14.28 17.53 38.46
C LEU A 134 -14.92 18.57 37.53
N LEU A 135 -15.01 19.84 37.96
CA LEU A 135 -15.45 20.93 37.08
C LEU A 135 -14.45 21.14 35.93
N PRO A 136 -14.94 21.39 34.70
CA PRO A 136 -14.08 21.70 33.56
C PRO A 136 -13.13 22.88 33.85
N GLY A 137 -11.83 22.66 33.64
CA GLY A 137 -10.80 23.67 33.87
C GLY A 137 -10.46 24.00 35.33
N ALA A 138 -11.10 23.34 36.32
CA ALA A 138 -10.79 23.55 37.73
C ALA A 138 -9.55 22.77 38.19
N ALA A 139 -9.45 21.49 37.83
CA ALA A 139 -8.29 20.64 38.11
C ALA A 139 -8.12 19.53 37.05
N PRO A 140 -7.42 19.84 35.93
CA PRO A 140 -7.38 18.95 34.76
C PRO A 140 -6.54 17.69 34.99
N THR A 141 -5.50 17.75 35.83
CA THR A 141 -4.60 16.62 36.08
C THR A 141 -4.74 16.10 37.52
N LEU A 142 -4.41 14.81 37.72
CA LEU A 142 -4.39 14.19 39.05
C LEU A 142 -3.47 14.94 40.03
N GLN A 143 -2.33 15.45 39.55
CA GLN A 143 -1.40 16.25 40.35
C GLN A 143 -2.02 17.56 40.83
N ILE A 144 -2.73 18.28 39.96
CA ILE A 144 -3.42 19.53 40.34
C ILE A 144 -4.54 19.25 41.34
N ARG A 145 -5.28 18.14 41.17
CA ARG A 145 -6.31 17.70 42.13
C ARG A 145 -5.72 17.38 43.50
N LEU A 146 -4.65 16.58 43.53
CA LEU A 146 -3.97 16.22 44.77
C LEU A 146 -3.45 17.47 45.49
N ARG A 147 -2.87 18.41 44.75
CA ARG A 147 -2.41 19.69 45.31
C ARG A 147 -3.56 20.52 45.89
N GLN A 148 -4.68 20.64 45.17
CA GLN A 148 -5.85 21.36 45.69
C GLN A 148 -6.43 20.68 46.95
N ILE A 149 -6.49 19.35 46.98
CA ILE A 149 -6.90 18.58 48.16
C ILE A 149 -5.99 18.88 49.34
N LEU A 150 -4.66 18.80 49.18
CA LEU A 150 -3.70 19.10 50.24
C LEU A 150 -3.82 20.55 50.76
N ASP A 151 -3.95 21.52 49.84
CA ASP A 151 -4.15 22.91 50.23
C ASP A 151 -5.49 23.13 50.95
N GLY A 152 -6.57 22.49 50.51
CA GLY A 152 -7.88 22.55 51.16
C GLY A 152 -7.90 21.88 52.54
N THR A 153 -7.30 20.70 52.66
CA THR A 153 -7.13 19.99 53.93
C THR A 153 -6.30 20.81 54.91
N GLY A 154 -5.17 21.37 54.47
CA GLY A 154 -4.31 22.20 55.31
C GLY A 154 -5.00 23.49 55.78
N VAL A 155 -5.67 24.22 54.89
CA VAL A 155 -6.42 25.44 55.26
C VAL A 155 -7.60 25.10 56.18
N GLY A 156 -8.40 24.09 55.85
CA GLY A 156 -9.60 23.74 56.62
C GLY A 156 -9.27 23.20 58.02
N SER A 157 -8.26 22.34 58.13
CA SER A 157 -7.80 21.84 59.44
C SER A 157 -7.14 22.94 60.28
N ALA A 158 -6.40 23.88 59.67
CA ALA A 158 -5.83 25.02 60.38
C ALA A 158 -6.91 25.97 60.93
N LEU A 159 -7.93 26.30 60.12
CA LEU A 159 -9.05 27.12 60.59
C LEU A 159 -9.88 26.42 61.68
N PHE A 160 -10.09 25.11 61.54
CA PHE A 160 -10.80 24.33 62.57
C PHE A 160 -9.98 24.21 63.86
N LEU A 161 -8.66 24.06 63.79
CA LEU A 161 -7.77 24.09 64.94
C LEU A 161 -7.84 25.44 65.69
N ILE A 162 -7.84 26.56 64.95
CA ILE A 162 -8.03 27.89 65.55
C ILE A 162 -9.37 27.96 66.28
N ALA A 163 -10.46 27.56 65.63
CA ALA A 163 -11.79 27.55 66.24
C ALA A 163 -11.87 26.60 67.45
N TRP A 164 -11.19 25.46 67.38
CA TRP A 164 -11.10 24.47 68.45
C TRP A 164 -10.47 25.06 69.70
N LEU A 165 -9.29 25.68 69.56
CA LEU A 165 -8.53 26.24 70.67
C LEU A 165 -9.20 27.47 71.29
N LEU A 166 -9.81 28.33 70.47
CA LEU A 166 -10.38 29.59 70.97
C LEU A 166 -11.81 29.47 71.49
N ALA A 167 -12.63 28.60 70.90
CA ALA A 167 -14.08 28.64 71.14
C ALA A 167 -14.68 27.30 71.59
N LEU A 168 -14.23 26.16 71.06
CA LEU A 168 -14.87 24.86 71.33
C LEU A 168 -14.28 24.15 72.54
N SER A 169 -12.95 24.00 72.61
CA SER A 169 -12.28 23.31 73.71
C SER A 169 -12.57 23.90 75.09
N PRO A 170 -12.64 25.24 75.29
CA PRO A 170 -12.92 25.79 76.62
C PRO A 170 -14.37 25.56 77.07
N ARG A 171 -15.30 25.36 76.13
CA ARG A 171 -16.74 25.22 76.40
C ARG A 171 -17.18 23.77 76.57
N LEU A 172 -16.50 22.82 75.93
CA LEU A 172 -16.94 21.42 75.85
C LEU A 172 -16.23 20.49 76.84
N GLY A 173 -15.11 20.89 77.44
CA GLY A 173 -14.32 20.01 78.32
C GLY A 173 -13.80 18.75 77.60
N PRO A 174 -13.34 17.70 78.31
CA PRO A 174 -12.92 16.44 77.70
C PRO A 174 -14.12 15.73 77.05
N VAL A 175 -14.05 15.56 75.73
CA VAL A 175 -15.18 15.20 74.88
C VAL A 175 -15.50 13.68 74.95
N PRO A 176 -16.73 13.26 75.35
CA PRO A 176 -17.16 11.87 75.26
C PRO A 176 -17.53 11.46 73.81
N VAL A 177 -17.45 10.15 73.50
CA VAL A 177 -17.55 9.54 72.15
C VAL A 177 -18.73 10.02 71.27
N PRO A 178 -19.99 10.22 71.74
CA PRO A 178 -21.08 10.70 70.88
C PRO A 178 -20.95 12.17 70.46
N THR A 179 -20.19 12.98 71.20
CA THR A 179 -19.85 14.36 70.82
C THR A 179 -18.69 14.37 69.81
N GLY A 180 -17.90 13.30 69.76
CA GLY A 180 -16.81 13.11 68.79
C GLY A 180 -17.27 13.05 67.33
N SER A 181 -18.48 12.51 67.05
CA SER A 181 -19.01 12.49 65.68
C SER A 181 -19.32 13.90 65.16
N ALA A 182 -19.83 14.79 66.02
CA ALA A 182 -20.10 16.18 65.67
C ALA A 182 -18.82 16.96 65.37
N VAL A 183 -17.76 16.75 66.15
CA VAL A 183 -16.43 17.36 65.93
C VAL A 183 -15.83 16.89 64.61
N LEU A 184 -15.91 15.58 64.32
CA LEU A 184 -15.43 15.01 63.06
C LEU A 184 -16.19 15.57 61.85
N VAL A 185 -17.52 15.66 61.95
CA VAL A 185 -18.35 16.27 60.89
C VAL A 185 -18.01 17.75 60.71
N GLY A 186 -17.80 18.50 61.79
CA GLY A 186 -17.36 19.90 61.75
C GLY A 186 -16.01 20.10 61.05
N LEU A 187 -15.03 19.25 61.36
CA LEU A 187 -13.72 19.24 60.69
C LEU A 187 -13.87 18.98 59.18
N ILE A 188 -14.64 17.96 58.80
CA ILE A 188 -14.82 17.59 57.40
C ILE A 188 -15.56 18.71 56.64
N VAL A 189 -16.54 19.35 57.28
CA VAL A 189 -17.21 20.54 56.74
C VAL A 189 -16.21 21.68 56.51
N CYS A 190 -15.37 22.01 57.50
CA CYS A 190 -14.34 23.05 57.35
C CYS A 190 -13.34 22.74 56.22
N ILE A 191 -12.91 21.48 56.10
CA ILE A 191 -12.05 21.02 55.00
C ILE A 191 -12.76 21.17 53.64
N ALA A 192 -14.03 20.78 53.55
CA ALA A 192 -14.80 20.90 52.31
C ALA A 192 -15.03 22.36 51.91
N LEU A 193 -15.28 23.26 52.87
CA LEU A 193 -15.40 24.70 52.65
C LEU A 193 -14.08 25.31 52.16
N ALA A 194 -12.97 24.99 52.81
CA ALA A 194 -11.64 25.44 52.42
C ALA A 194 -11.27 24.93 51.02
N LEU A 195 -11.56 23.66 50.72
CA LEU A 195 -11.32 23.07 49.42
C LEU A 195 -12.17 23.70 48.32
N ALA A 196 -13.43 24.02 48.61
CA ALA A 196 -14.30 24.75 47.69
C ALA A 196 -13.71 26.14 47.37
N ALA A 197 -13.29 26.88 48.40
CA ALA A 197 -12.64 28.18 48.24
C ALA A 197 -11.35 28.10 47.42
N VAL A 198 -10.44 27.16 47.74
CA VAL A 198 -9.19 26.94 47.00
C VAL A 198 -9.45 26.62 45.53
N THR A 199 -10.42 25.74 45.27
CA THR A 199 -10.78 25.34 43.90
C THR A 199 -11.37 26.51 43.12
N GLY A 200 -12.25 27.32 43.74
CA GLY A 200 -12.82 28.52 43.13
C GLY A 200 -11.78 29.59 42.81
N MET A 201 -10.81 29.81 43.70
CA MET A 201 -9.74 30.80 43.51
C MET A 201 -8.73 30.38 42.44
N ARG A 202 -8.45 29.08 42.29
CA ARG A 202 -7.42 28.55 41.38
C ARG A 202 -7.93 28.20 39.98
N ALA A 203 -9.23 28.19 39.76
CA ALA A 203 -9.80 27.99 38.43
C ALA A 203 -9.48 29.20 37.53
N TYR A 204 -8.45 29.08 36.69
CA TYR A 204 -7.97 30.17 35.83
C TYR A 204 -8.92 30.43 34.66
N ARG A 205 -9.35 29.36 33.98
CA ARG A 205 -10.06 29.45 32.69
C ARG A 205 -11.55 29.78 32.80
N HIS A 206 -12.19 29.34 33.88
CA HIS A 206 -13.63 29.55 34.15
C HIS A 206 -13.87 30.08 35.56
N ARG A 207 -13.04 31.04 36.00
CA ARG A 207 -13.01 31.57 37.37
C ARG A 207 -14.39 31.95 37.90
N ARG A 208 -15.20 32.67 37.11
CA ARG A 208 -16.56 33.09 37.51
C ARG A 208 -17.51 31.92 37.72
N ALA A 209 -17.42 30.87 36.88
CA ALA A 209 -18.25 29.68 37.00
C ALA A 209 -17.85 28.84 38.22
N ALA A 210 -16.54 28.61 38.40
CA ALA A 210 -16.00 27.87 39.54
C ALA A 210 -16.27 28.58 40.88
N LEU A 211 -16.13 29.92 40.94
CA LEU A 211 -16.46 30.71 42.13
C LEU A 211 -17.95 30.62 42.48
N SER A 212 -18.85 30.66 41.50
CA SER A 212 -20.29 30.49 41.75
C SER A 212 -20.60 29.07 42.27
N CYS A 213 -20.07 28.03 41.64
CA CYS A 213 -20.25 26.65 42.14
C CYS A 213 -19.66 26.45 43.53
N ALA A 214 -18.45 26.96 43.78
CA ALA A 214 -17.79 26.88 45.08
C ALA A 214 -18.55 27.64 46.17
N GLY A 215 -18.97 28.88 45.89
CA GLY A 215 -19.75 29.71 46.82
C GLY A 215 -21.12 29.10 47.13
N GLY A 216 -21.83 28.61 46.12
CA GLY A 216 -23.11 27.94 46.32
C GLY A 216 -22.97 26.62 47.11
N SER A 217 -21.94 25.83 46.81
CA SER A 217 -21.64 24.59 47.58
C SER A 217 -21.28 24.93 49.02
N ALA A 218 -20.48 25.97 49.24
CA ALA A 218 -20.10 26.43 50.56
C ALA A 218 -21.30 26.87 51.40
N LEU A 219 -22.25 27.59 50.80
CA LEU A 219 -23.52 27.93 51.46
C LEU A 219 -24.28 26.67 51.89
N VAL A 220 -24.49 25.70 50.99
CA VAL A 220 -25.22 24.46 51.31
C VAL A 220 -24.52 23.66 52.41
N ILE A 221 -23.20 23.48 52.31
CA ILE A 221 -22.39 22.77 53.31
C ILE A 221 -22.49 23.47 54.67
N SER A 222 -22.41 24.81 54.70
CA SER A 222 -22.52 25.58 55.94
C SER A 222 -23.92 25.49 56.56
N GLY A 223 -24.97 25.50 55.72
CA GLY A 223 -26.36 25.37 56.15
C GLY A 223 -26.67 24.03 56.82
N LEU A 224 -26.03 22.94 56.38
CA LEU A 224 -26.15 21.61 57.04
C LEU A 224 -25.18 21.44 58.21
N GLY A 225 -23.97 22.00 58.09
CA GLY A 225 -22.90 21.83 59.05
C GLY A 225 -23.17 22.50 60.39
N LEU A 226 -23.77 23.70 60.39
CA LEU A 226 -24.05 24.43 61.63
C LEU A 226 -25.02 23.64 62.56
N PRO A 227 -26.18 23.12 62.08
CA PRO A 227 -27.02 22.22 62.87
C PRO A 227 -26.33 20.89 63.23
N ALA A 228 -25.52 20.31 62.33
CA ALA A 228 -24.85 19.03 62.54
C ALA A 228 -23.86 19.05 63.73
N VAL A 229 -23.25 20.21 63.99
CA VAL A 229 -22.28 20.44 65.07
C VAL A 229 -22.98 20.88 66.37
N GLY A 230 -24.31 20.93 66.40
CA GLY A 230 -25.09 21.20 67.62
C GLY A 230 -25.33 22.67 67.93
N LEU A 231 -25.09 23.59 66.98
CA LEU A 231 -25.54 24.98 67.10
C LEU A 231 -27.07 25.01 66.90
N GLN A 232 -27.80 24.91 68.01
CA GLN A 232 -29.25 24.91 68.05
C GLN A 232 -29.79 26.29 68.42
N GLY A 233 -30.86 26.72 67.75
CA GLY A 233 -31.55 27.96 68.07
C GLY A 233 -32.33 28.52 66.89
N PRO A 234 -33.38 29.34 67.14
CA PRO A 234 -34.25 29.85 66.09
C PRO A 234 -33.49 30.54 64.95
N PHE A 235 -32.48 31.31 65.31
CA PHE A 235 -31.58 32.01 64.40
C PHE A 235 -30.81 31.07 63.47
N TRP A 236 -30.18 30.02 64.00
CA TRP A 236 -29.36 29.09 63.22
C TRP A 236 -30.20 28.23 62.27
N PHE A 237 -31.44 27.89 62.64
CA PHE A 237 -32.39 27.23 61.74
C PHE A 237 -32.81 28.14 60.57
N ALA A 238 -33.03 29.43 60.81
CA ALA A 238 -33.32 30.40 59.76
C ALA A 238 -32.14 30.51 58.77
N VAL A 239 -30.92 30.63 59.29
CA VAL A 239 -29.69 30.70 58.50
C VAL A 239 -29.49 29.42 57.67
N ALA A 240 -29.74 28.24 58.25
CA ALA A 240 -29.67 26.96 57.54
C ALA A 240 -30.67 26.88 56.39
N GLY A 241 -31.93 27.25 56.62
CA GLY A 241 -32.96 27.30 55.58
C GLY A 241 -32.64 28.30 54.47
N LEU A 242 -32.12 29.48 54.81
CA LEU A 242 -31.67 30.50 53.86
C LEU A 242 -30.50 30.01 53.00
N ALA A 243 -29.54 29.32 53.60
CA ALA A 243 -28.40 28.79 52.87
C ALA A 243 -28.79 27.66 51.90
N LEU A 244 -29.76 26.81 52.29
CA LEU A 244 -30.30 25.73 51.44
C LEU A 244 -31.19 26.24 50.30
N THR A 245 -31.79 27.41 50.44
CA THR A 245 -32.60 28.04 49.38
C THR A 245 -31.75 28.83 48.39
N ILE A 246 -30.74 29.58 48.87
CA ILE A 246 -29.88 30.42 48.02
C ILE A 246 -28.76 29.60 47.36
N GLY A 247 -28.17 28.65 48.07
CA GLY A 247 -27.02 27.89 47.60
C GLY A 247 -27.25 27.16 46.26
N PRO A 248 -28.27 26.29 46.14
CA PRO A 248 -28.49 25.49 44.93
C PRO A 248 -28.73 26.31 43.64
N PRO A 249 -29.50 27.42 43.64
CA PRO A 249 -29.58 28.33 42.50
C PRO A 249 -28.23 28.92 42.07
N VAL A 250 -27.37 29.29 43.03
CA VAL A 250 -26.02 29.81 42.74
C VAL A 250 -25.13 28.73 42.10
N ILE A 251 -25.26 27.48 42.56
CA ILE A 251 -24.58 26.33 41.93
C ILE A 251 -25.08 26.12 40.49
N ILE A 252 -26.38 26.21 40.23
CA ILE A 252 -26.95 26.11 38.87
C ILE A 252 -26.40 27.22 37.97
N LEU A 253 -26.33 28.45 38.46
CA LEU A 253 -25.80 29.58 37.70
C LEU A 253 -24.33 29.37 37.33
N GLY A 254 -23.53 28.85 38.27
CA GLY A 254 -22.14 28.46 38.03
C GLY A 254 -22.02 27.32 37.03
N ALA A 255 -22.79 26.24 37.20
CA ALA A 255 -22.75 25.06 36.35
C ALA A 255 -23.16 25.36 34.91
N ARG A 256 -24.11 26.30 34.69
CA ARG A 256 -24.49 26.75 33.34
C ARG A 256 -23.41 27.59 32.65
N ARG A 257 -22.57 28.29 33.42
CA ARG A 257 -21.46 29.12 32.89
C ARG A 257 -20.19 28.31 32.62
N ALA A 258 -20.11 27.07 33.10
CA ALA A 258 -19.00 26.17 32.82
C ALA A 258 -19.18 25.54 31.43
N ASP A 259 -18.58 26.16 30.40
CA ASP A 259 -18.63 25.67 29.01
C ASP A 259 -17.72 24.43 28.82
N PRO A 260 -18.24 23.27 28.37
CA PRO A 260 -17.41 22.08 28.10
C PRO A 260 -16.60 22.15 26.80
N SER A 261 -16.93 23.05 25.87
CA SER A 261 -16.50 22.98 24.46
C SER A 261 -15.25 23.80 24.12
N GLY A 262 -14.77 24.64 25.02
CA GLY A 262 -13.53 25.40 24.79
C GLY A 262 -12.29 24.53 24.98
N THR A 263 -11.74 23.94 23.92
CA THR A 263 -10.37 23.36 23.90
C THR A 263 -9.43 24.27 23.11
N SER A 264 -8.91 25.33 23.75
CA SER A 264 -7.67 25.97 23.32
C SER A 264 -6.53 25.19 23.96
N PRO A 265 -5.46 24.88 23.20
CA PRO A 265 -4.27 24.24 23.75
C PRO A 265 -3.67 25.13 24.83
N VAL A 266 -3.19 24.51 25.92
CA VAL A 266 -2.45 25.20 26.98
C VAL A 266 -1.07 25.54 26.42
N THR A 267 -0.98 26.61 25.66
CA THR A 267 0.30 27.18 25.19
C THR A 267 0.73 28.26 26.16
N GLY A 268 1.40 27.82 27.22
CA GLY A 268 2.05 28.70 28.17
C GLY A 268 2.69 27.86 29.28
N PRO A 269 3.93 28.17 29.71
CA PRO A 269 4.51 27.51 30.85
C PRO A 269 3.55 27.70 32.03
N ALA A 270 3.27 26.62 32.75
CA ALA A 270 2.50 26.62 33.99
C ALA A 270 3.21 27.40 35.13
N GLY A 271 4.05 28.39 34.80
CA GLY A 271 4.90 29.19 35.66
C GLY A 271 4.17 30.32 36.41
N GLY A 272 2.89 30.57 36.13
CA GLY A 272 2.07 31.51 36.90
C GLY A 272 1.52 30.97 38.23
N LEU A 273 1.60 29.66 38.48
CA LEU A 273 0.91 28.99 39.60
C LEU A 273 1.67 29.01 40.94
N ALA A 274 2.79 29.71 41.02
CA ALA A 274 3.61 29.82 42.23
C ALA A 274 3.25 31.02 43.13
N ALA A 275 2.43 31.99 42.68
CA ALA A 275 2.37 33.31 43.33
C ALA A 275 1.25 33.52 44.37
N HIS A 276 0.45 32.50 44.75
CA HIS A 276 -0.59 32.67 45.77
C HIS A 276 -0.36 31.75 46.97
N PRO A 277 0.20 32.25 48.08
CA PRO A 277 0.48 31.48 49.29
C PRO A 277 -0.81 31.30 50.12
N LEU A 278 -1.86 30.75 49.50
CA LEU A 278 -3.18 30.55 50.11
C LEU A 278 -3.14 29.67 51.36
N LEU A 279 -2.19 28.73 51.41
CA LEU A 279 -1.98 27.85 52.56
C LEU A 279 -1.14 28.51 53.67
N ALA A 280 -0.26 29.46 53.35
CA ALA A 280 0.69 30.01 54.31
C ALA A 280 0.00 30.87 55.38
N VAL A 281 -0.99 31.68 55.00
CA VAL A 281 -1.66 32.62 55.92
C VAL A 281 -2.46 31.89 57.01
N PRO A 282 -3.36 30.92 56.69
CA PRO A 282 -4.12 30.21 57.72
C PRO A 282 -3.25 29.32 58.61
N VAL A 283 -2.20 28.70 58.05
CA VAL A 283 -1.26 27.89 58.82
C VAL A 283 -0.44 28.76 59.76
N ALA A 284 0.05 29.92 59.32
CA ALA A 284 0.75 30.88 60.18
C ALA A 284 -0.17 31.39 61.31
N ALA A 285 -1.44 31.70 61.00
CA ALA A 285 -2.42 32.08 62.00
C ALA A 285 -2.69 30.94 63.02
N ALA A 286 -2.79 29.69 62.56
CA ALA A 286 -2.97 28.54 63.43
C ALA A 286 -1.77 28.30 64.34
N LEU A 287 -0.55 28.45 63.81
CA LEU A 287 0.69 28.39 64.61
C LEU A 287 0.73 29.51 65.66
N ALA A 288 0.37 30.74 65.28
CA ALA A 288 0.33 31.88 66.21
C ALA A 288 -0.69 31.67 67.33
N VAL A 289 -1.90 31.20 67.01
CA VAL A 289 -2.95 30.89 68.00
C VAL A 289 -2.53 29.73 68.91
N THR A 290 -1.92 28.69 68.34
CA THR A 290 -1.39 27.54 69.11
C THR A 290 -0.29 27.99 70.07
N ALA A 291 0.65 28.82 69.61
CA ALA A 291 1.72 29.37 70.42
C ALA A 291 1.18 30.29 71.53
N HIS A 292 0.21 31.15 71.21
CA HIS A 292 -0.44 32.01 72.20
C HIS A 292 -1.18 31.20 73.27
N HIS A 293 -1.93 30.17 72.86
CA HIS A 293 -2.63 29.27 73.78
C HIS A 293 -1.67 28.50 74.69
N ALA A 294 -0.53 28.05 74.18
CA ALA A 294 0.52 27.45 75.00
C ALA A 294 1.11 28.46 76.00
N ALA A 295 1.39 29.68 75.55
CA ALA A 295 1.97 30.73 76.38
C ALA A 295 1.04 31.22 77.51
N THR A 296 -0.28 31.14 77.32
CA THR A 296 -1.28 31.48 78.35
C THR A 296 -1.62 30.30 79.27
N GLY A 297 -0.90 29.17 79.18
CA GLY A 297 -1.08 28.00 80.04
C GLY A 297 -2.24 27.09 79.63
N GLY A 298 -2.69 27.18 78.38
CA GLY A 298 -3.72 26.31 77.82
C GLY A 298 -3.25 24.86 77.67
N HIS A 299 -4.16 23.91 77.91
CA HIS A 299 -3.87 22.48 77.80
C HIS A 299 -4.30 21.95 76.43
N PHE A 300 -3.41 21.22 75.75
CA PHE A 300 -3.73 20.59 74.47
C PHE A 300 -4.38 19.23 74.67
N ASP A 301 -5.62 19.09 74.22
CA ASP A 301 -6.31 17.81 74.17
C ASP A 301 -5.89 16.96 72.95
N ARG A 302 -6.31 15.70 72.94
CA ARG A 302 -5.99 14.76 71.84
C ARG A 302 -6.51 15.24 70.48
N VAL A 303 -7.59 16.03 70.47
CA VAL A 303 -8.19 16.58 69.26
C VAL A 303 -7.31 17.69 68.69
N ALA A 304 -6.84 18.64 69.51
CA ALA A 304 -5.92 19.68 69.11
C ALA A 304 -4.59 19.10 68.57
N ALA A 305 -4.05 18.08 69.23
CA ALA A 305 -2.84 17.39 68.78
C ALA A 305 -3.04 16.69 67.41
N GLY A 306 -4.18 16.01 67.23
CA GLY A 306 -4.53 15.37 65.96
C GLY A 306 -4.71 16.37 64.82
N LEU A 307 -5.33 17.52 65.09
CA LEU A 307 -5.51 18.61 64.12
C LEU A 307 -4.17 19.26 63.74
N ALA A 308 -3.29 19.53 64.70
CA ALA A 308 -1.96 20.07 64.45
C ALA A 308 -1.11 19.12 63.58
N LEU A 309 -1.18 17.80 63.86
CA LEU A 309 -0.53 16.78 63.05
C LEU A 309 -1.09 16.73 61.61
N LEU A 310 -2.41 16.86 61.45
CA LEU A 310 -3.05 16.92 60.14
C LEU A 310 -2.62 18.16 59.33
N VAL A 311 -2.50 19.32 59.97
CA VAL A 311 -1.97 20.54 59.34
C VAL A 311 -0.51 20.34 58.91
N GLY A 312 0.34 19.83 59.81
CA GLY A 312 1.77 19.62 59.53
C GLY A 312 2.02 18.62 58.39
N THR A 313 1.29 17.51 58.37
CA THR A 313 1.39 16.50 57.31
C THR A 313 0.91 17.04 55.95
N ALA A 314 -0.19 17.80 55.91
CA ALA A 314 -0.67 18.43 54.69
C ALA A 314 0.33 19.44 54.10
N VAL A 315 0.97 20.26 54.95
CA VAL A 315 2.01 21.22 54.54
C VAL A 315 3.27 20.50 54.03
N ALA A 316 3.76 19.49 54.76
CA ALA A 316 4.94 18.74 54.35
C ALA A 316 4.73 18.00 53.01
N ALA A 317 3.57 17.36 52.84
CA ALA A 317 3.20 16.72 51.57
C ALA A 317 3.11 17.73 50.42
N ARG A 318 2.63 18.95 50.67
CA ARG A 318 2.60 20.01 49.65
C ARG A 318 4.00 20.47 49.25
N GLU A 319 4.88 20.76 50.20
CA GLU A 319 6.24 21.28 49.92
C GLU A 319 7.08 20.26 49.15
N THR A 320 6.98 18.98 49.51
CA THR A 320 7.67 17.89 48.80
C THR A 320 7.22 17.77 47.34
N MET A 321 5.93 17.91 47.05
CA MET A 321 5.42 17.95 45.67
C MET A 321 5.98 19.13 44.88
N ALA A 322 6.07 20.32 45.49
CA ALA A 322 6.62 21.51 44.83
C ALA A 322 8.12 21.34 44.49
N ALA A 323 8.91 20.77 45.40
CA ALA A 323 10.33 20.48 45.17
C ALA A 323 10.56 19.49 44.02
N LEU A 324 9.72 18.45 43.92
CA LEU A 324 9.81 17.45 42.84
C LEU A 324 9.45 18.03 41.47
N ASP A 325 8.47 18.93 41.40
CA ASP A 325 8.07 19.58 40.15
C ASP A 325 9.18 20.49 39.60
N VAL A 326 9.88 21.22 40.46
CA VAL A 326 11.04 22.06 40.08
C VAL A 326 12.18 21.21 39.51
N ARG A 327 12.52 20.08 40.15
CA ARG A 327 13.55 19.16 39.66
C ARG A 327 13.21 18.59 38.28
N ARG A 328 11.98 18.09 38.11
CA ARG A 328 11.50 17.55 36.83
C ARG A 328 11.52 18.58 35.71
N TYR A 329 11.26 19.85 36.02
CA TYR A 329 11.33 20.92 35.03
C TYR A 329 12.78 21.20 34.60
N ALA A 330 13.71 21.28 35.57
CA ALA A 330 15.14 21.48 35.30
C ALA A 330 15.71 20.35 34.43
N GLU A 331 15.39 19.09 34.76
CA GLU A 331 15.81 17.90 33.98
C GLU A 331 15.24 17.90 32.57
N ARG A 332 13.98 18.32 32.38
CA ARG A 332 13.36 18.40 31.04
C ARG A 332 14.07 19.41 30.15
N LEU A 333 14.48 20.56 30.71
CA LEU A 333 15.15 21.60 29.96
C LEU A 333 16.56 21.15 29.51
N THR A 334 17.32 20.55 30.41
CA THR A 334 18.65 19.99 30.07
C THR A 334 18.54 18.84 29.10
N ALA A 335 17.57 17.94 29.28
CA ALA A 335 17.34 16.83 28.36
C ALA A 335 16.90 17.30 26.96
N GLN A 336 16.09 18.35 26.84
CA GLN A 336 15.72 18.91 25.53
C GLN A 336 16.92 19.53 24.82
N GLN A 337 17.76 20.30 25.52
CA GLN A 337 18.96 20.90 24.96
C GLN A 337 19.96 19.84 24.48
N ALA A 338 20.22 18.82 25.30
CA ALA A 338 21.11 17.71 24.96
C ALA A 338 20.56 16.86 23.81
N ARG A 339 19.24 16.61 23.78
CA ARG A 339 18.59 15.90 22.65
C ARG A 339 18.72 16.67 21.36
N PHE A 340 18.52 18.00 21.37
CA PHE A 340 18.70 18.82 20.17
C PHE A 340 20.14 18.75 19.66
N GLN A 341 21.12 18.93 20.55
CA GLN A 341 22.54 18.82 20.20
C GLN A 341 22.90 17.42 19.69
N ALA A 342 22.38 16.35 20.27
CA ALA A 342 22.62 14.98 19.83
C ALA A 342 21.97 14.68 18.46
N LEU A 343 20.74 15.15 18.22
CA LEU A 343 20.05 14.99 16.93
C LEU A 343 20.80 15.71 15.80
N VAL A 344 21.29 16.92 16.06
CA VAL A 344 22.06 17.70 15.08
C VAL A 344 23.49 17.18 14.94
N ALA A 345 24.11 16.71 16.01
CA ALA A 345 25.45 16.12 15.96
C ALA A 345 25.46 14.75 15.26
N GLY A 346 24.36 13.98 15.32
CA GLY A 346 24.21 12.70 14.63
C GLY A 346 23.75 12.83 13.17
N ALA A 347 23.34 14.02 12.72
CA ALA A 347 22.93 14.25 11.34
C ALA A 347 24.14 14.07 10.38
N ALA A 348 23.91 13.37 9.28
CA ALA A 348 24.93 13.15 8.25
C ALA A 348 25.19 14.41 7.40
N ASP A 349 24.17 15.26 7.28
CA ASP A 349 24.19 16.49 6.49
C ASP A 349 24.74 17.66 7.30
N VAL A 350 25.55 18.50 6.65
CA VAL A 350 26.06 19.73 7.25
C VAL A 350 24.96 20.77 7.22
N THR A 351 24.58 21.29 8.40
CA THR A 351 23.64 22.41 8.49
C THR A 351 24.40 23.72 8.70
N MET A 352 24.12 24.73 7.86
CA MET A 352 24.65 26.08 7.99
C MET A 352 23.50 27.08 8.10
N VAL A 353 23.69 28.12 8.91
CA VAL A 353 22.74 29.21 9.10
C VAL A 353 23.39 30.47 8.56
N LEU A 354 22.74 31.13 7.60
CA LEU A 354 23.22 32.38 7.01
C LEU A 354 22.46 33.59 7.55
N ASP A 355 23.15 34.70 7.63
CA ASP A 355 22.54 36.02 7.85
C ASP A 355 21.93 36.60 6.55
N PRO A 356 21.24 37.76 6.63
CA PRO A 356 20.63 38.40 5.45
C PRO A 356 21.65 38.78 4.36
N GLU A 357 22.92 38.96 4.70
CA GLU A 357 24.03 39.25 3.81
C GLU A 357 24.69 37.98 3.23
N LEU A 358 24.09 36.79 3.45
CA LEU A 358 24.55 35.48 2.97
C LEU A 358 25.90 35.03 3.55
N CYS A 359 26.27 35.57 4.71
CA CYS A 359 27.44 35.14 5.47
C CYS A 359 27.06 34.06 6.49
N VAL A 360 27.97 33.10 6.72
CA VAL A 360 27.71 31.98 7.62
C VAL A 360 27.77 32.45 9.09
N ARG A 361 26.65 32.39 9.80
CA ARG A 361 26.54 32.75 11.23
C ARG A 361 26.77 31.57 12.15
N TRP A 362 26.39 30.37 11.71
CA TRP A 362 26.55 29.16 12.50
C TRP A 362 26.67 27.94 11.59
N GLN A 363 27.43 26.95 12.03
CA GLN A 363 27.54 25.66 11.36
C GLN A 363 27.39 24.51 12.35
N SER A 364 26.81 23.41 11.89
CA SER A 364 26.73 22.17 12.66
C SER A 364 28.11 21.53 12.84
N PRO A 365 28.36 20.78 13.93
CA PRO A 365 29.59 20.02 14.12
C PRO A 365 29.92 19.02 13.01
N ALA A 366 28.95 18.65 12.17
CA ALA A 366 29.17 17.82 10.99
C ALA A 366 30.09 18.50 9.95
N ALA A 367 30.13 19.84 9.89
CA ALA A 367 30.98 20.59 8.96
C ALA A 367 32.47 20.27 9.16
N ALA A 368 32.94 20.32 10.41
CA ALA A 368 34.31 20.00 10.77
C ALA A 368 34.66 18.52 10.51
N ARG A 369 33.74 17.59 10.83
CA ARG A 369 34.02 16.16 10.67
C ARG A 369 34.00 15.67 9.23
N ARG A 370 33.10 16.19 8.39
CA ARG A 370 32.88 15.69 7.01
C ARG A 370 33.67 16.49 5.99
N PHE A 371 33.67 17.81 6.12
CA PHE A 371 34.30 18.72 5.19
C PHE A 371 35.60 19.31 5.75
N GLY A 372 36.02 18.99 6.97
CA GLY A 372 37.24 19.57 7.56
C GLY A 372 37.13 21.08 7.84
N LEU A 373 35.92 21.64 7.77
CA LEU A 373 35.69 23.08 7.90
C LEU A 373 35.76 23.51 9.37
N SER A 374 36.73 24.35 9.71
CA SER A 374 36.77 24.97 11.04
C SER A 374 35.86 26.19 11.11
N ASP A 375 35.48 26.59 12.32
CA ASP A 375 34.70 27.82 12.54
C ASP A 375 35.44 29.06 11.99
N GLN A 376 36.77 29.08 12.02
CA GLN A 376 37.58 30.20 11.50
C GLN A 376 37.57 30.29 9.96
N ASP A 377 37.32 29.17 9.29
CA ASP A 377 37.34 29.07 7.82
C ASP A 377 36.06 29.61 7.18
N VAL A 378 34.96 29.62 7.94
CA VAL A 378 33.59 29.74 7.42
C VAL A 378 32.77 30.82 8.12
N LEU A 379 32.89 30.99 9.44
CA LEU A 379 32.05 31.97 10.15
C LEU A 379 32.34 33.41 9.69
N HIS A 380 31.27 34.18 9.53
CA HIS A 380 31.27 35.58 9.07
C HIS A 380 31.87 35.80 7.67
N ARG A 381 31.95 34.75 6.84
CA ARG A 381 32.36 34.84 5.44
C ARG A 381 31.21 34.51 4.51
N PRO A 382 31.16 35.08 3.29
CA PRO A 382 30.12 34.80 2.32
C PRO A 382 30.24 33.36 1.82
N LEU A 383 29.11 32.66 1.68
CA LEU A 383 29.09 31.28 1.20
C LEU A 383 29.64 31.14 -0.23
N ALA A 384 29.49 32.19 -1.05
CA ALA A 384 29.91 32.24 -2.45
C ALA A 384 31.41 31.94 -2.63
N ASP A 385 32.26 32.34 -1.68
CA ASP A 385 33.72 32.11 -1.73
C ASP A 385 34.11 30.62 -1.74
N ARG A 386 33.18 29.76 -1.31
CA ARG A 386 33.38 28.31 -1.22
C ARG A 386 32.65 27.53 -2.30
N VAL A 387 31.92 28.19 -3.20
CA VAL A 387 31.24 27.53 -4.33
C VAL A 387 32.15 27.55 -5.57
N HIS A 388 32.13 26.46 -6.35
CA HIS A 388 32.93 26.38 -7.57
C HIS A 388 32.51 27.46 -8.60
N PRO A 389 33.45 28.10 -9.33
CA PRO A 389 33.13 29.19 -10.28
C PRO A 389 32.05 28.84 -11.31
N ASP A 390 32.11 27.67 -11.94
CA ASP A 390 31.09 27.24 -12.92
C ASP A 390 29.69 27.05 -12.31
N ASP A 391 29.61 26.80 -11.00
CA ASP A 391 28.36 26.49 -10.30
C ASP A 391 27.76 27.75 -9.62
N LEU A 392 28.51 28.87 -9.60
CA LEU A 392 28.16 30.10 -8.90
C LEU A 392 26.87 30.72 -9.44
N THR A 393 26.65 30.68 -10.76
CA THR A 393 25.43 31.20 -11.40
C THR A 393 24.19 30.44 -10.92
N VAL A 394 24.28 29.10 -10.83
CA VAL A 394 23.18 28.23 -10.39
C VAL A 394 22.93 28.38 -8.88
N ALA A 395 24.00 28.46 -8.09
CA ALA A 395 23.92 28.66 -6.64
C ALA A 395 23.26 30.00 -6.29
N THR A 396 23.68 31.08 -6.95
CA THR A 396 23.15 32.43 -6.72
C THR A 396 21.70 32.52 -7.14
N ALA A 397 21.34 32.01 -8.33
CA ALA A 397 19.95 31.99 -8.79
C ALA A 397 19.02 31.25 -7.82
N SER A 398 19.49 30.16 -7.23
CA SER A 398 18.71 29.37 -6.27
C SER A 398 18.55 30.07 -4.92
N LEU A 399 19.60 30.74 -4.43
CA LEU A 399 19.51 31.57 -3.22
C LEU A 399 18.54 32.73 -3.42
N THR A 400 18.63 33.45 -4.55
CA THR A 400 17.74 34.56 -4.88
C THR A 400 16.29 34.11 -4.99
N ALA A 401 16.00 32.99 -5.67
CA ALA A 401 14.65 32.45 -5.80
C ALA A 401 14.01 32.07 -4.45
N VAL A 402 14.80 31.66 -3.46
CA VAL A 402 14.31 31.39 -2.10
C VAL A 402 14.08 32.69 -1.34
N LEU A 403 14.96 33.69 -1.50
CA LEU A 403 14.82 35.00 -0.87
C LEU A 403 13.60 35.78 -1.37
N ASP A 404 13.26 35.64 -2.66
CA ASP A 404 12.12 36.28 -3.32
C ASP A 404 10.79 35.57 -3.02
N GLY A 405 10.83 34.40 -2.39
CA GLY A 405 9.65 33.62 -1.98
C GLY A 405 9.11 32.64 -3.02
N ASP A 406 9.78 32.50 -4.16
CA ASP A 406 9.34 31.67 -5.30
C ASP A 406 9.67 30.17 -5.12
N ALA A 407 10.68 29.82 -4.31
CA ALA A 407 11.21 28.46 -4.25
C ALA A 407 11.50 27.89 -2.85
N GLY A 408 11.12 28.57 -1.75
CA GLY A 408 11.49 28.20 -0.36
C GLY A 408 10.61 27.16 0.35
N GLY A 409 9.70 26.47 -0.36
CA GLY A 409 8.73 25.54 0.20
C GLY A 409 9.29 24.15 0.56
N PRO A 410 8.49 23.27 1.22
CA PRO A 410 8.89 21.91 1.58
C PRO A 410 9.25 21.01 0.37
N ASP A 411 8.84 21.41 -0.85
CA ASP A 411 9.09 20.70 -2.12
C ASP A 411 10.23 21.30 -2.96
N ALA A 412 11.01 22.23 -2.39
CA ALA A 412 12.15 22.83 -3.07
C ALA A 412 13.18 21.75 -3.48
N ARG A 413 13.46 21.64 -4.78
CA ARG A 413 14.46 20.68 -5.27
C ARG A 413 15.85 21.11 -4.79
N PRO A 414 16.65 20.19 -4.25
CA PRO A 414 17.99 20.52 -3.82
C PRO A 414 18.87 20.82 -5.05
N VAL A 415 19.82 21.72 -4.86
CA VAL A 415 20.70 22.22 -5.91
C VAL A 415 22.03 21.47 -5.82
N ARG A 416 22.52 20.97 -6.96
CA ARG A 416 23.83 20.32 -7.02
C ARG A 416 24.89 21.36 -7.30
N VAL A 417 25.83 21.52 -6.37
CA VAL A 417 26.95 22.46 -6.48
C VAL A 417 28.21 21.85 -5.90
N ARG A 418 29.37 22.25 -6.42
CA ARG A 418 30.65 21.88 -5.84
C ARG A 418 31.05 22.89 -4.76
N ILE A 419 31.32 22.38 -3.55
CA ILE A 419 31.76 23.18 -2.40
C ILE A 419 33.20 22.82 -2.07
N ARG A 420 34.02 23.85 -1.80
CA ARG A 420 35.41 23.73 -1.37
C ARG A 420 35.47 23.35 0.10
N ASP A 421 36.08 22.22 0.40
CA ASP A 421 36.26 21.73 1.76
C ASP A 421 37.45 22.41 2.48
N GLY A 422 37.69 22.05 3.74
CA GLY A 422 38.80 22.58 4.56
C GLY A 422 40.19 22.09 4.14
N PHE A 423 40.27 21.13 3.21
CA PHE A 423 41.52 20.61 2.64
C PHE A 423 41.76 21.12 1.21
N ASP A 424 41.00 22.11 0.78
CA ASP A 424 41.11 22.73 -0.54
C ASP A 424 40.63 21.87 -1.72
N VAL A 425 39.82 20.84 -1.45
CA VAL A 425 39.27 19.92 -2.45
C VAL A 425 37.82 20.28 -2.79
N TRP A 426 37.48 20.24 -4.08
CA TRP A 426 36.10 20.39 -4.54
C TRP A 426 35.30 19.12 -4.31
N ARG A 427 34.20 19.24 -3.57
CA ARG A 427 33.27 18.13 -3.32
C ARG A 427 31.96 18.34 -4.02
N GLU A 428 31.43 17.29 -4.65
CA GLU A 428 30.08 17.30 -5.20
C GLU A 428 29.07 17.26 -4.05
N THR A 429 28.24 18.30 -3.94
CA THR A 429 27.26 18.43 -2.85
C THR A 429 25.85 18.67 -3.37
N GLU A 430 24.88 18.28 -2.57
CA GLU A 430 23.46 18.56 -2.76
C GLU A 430 23.00 19.49 -1.63
N VAL A 431 22.55 20.69 -1.99
CA VAL A 431 22.24 21.78 -1.06
C VAL A 431 20.74 22.06 -1.10
N SER A 432 20.08 21.90 0.04
CA SER A 432 18.70 22.34 0.22
C SER A 432 18.66 23.60 1.07
N ILE A 433 17.82 24.56 0.67
CA ILE A 433 17.77 25.89 1.26
C ILE A 433 16.35 26.09 1.81
N ARG A 434 16.25 26.51 3.08
CA ARG A 434 14.97 26.85 3.72
C ARG A 434 15.00 28.29 4.21
N ASP A 435 13.97 29.04 3.82
CA ASP A 435 13.72 30.36 4.38
C ASP A 435 12.99 30.26 5.72
N LEU A 436 13.70 30.53 6.81
CA LEU A 436 13.16 30.59 8.17
C LEU A 436 13.29 31.99 8.76
N ARG A 437 13.46 33.03 7.92
CA ARG A 437 13.56 34.43 8.36
C ARG A 437 12.30 34.93 9.06
N THR A 438 11.13 34.41 8.68
CA THR A 438 9.83 34.75 9.29
C THR A 438 9.56 34.02 10.60
N THR A 439 10.39 33.03 10.97
CA THR A 439 10.26 32.29 12.23
C THR A 439 11.00 33.06 13.34
N PRO A 440 10.29 33.59 14.37
CA PRO A 440 10.87 34.51 15.36
C PRO A 440 12.06 33.93 16.15
N GLU A 441 12.14 32.61 16.25
CA GLU A 441 13.16 31.89 17.02
C GLU A 441 14.46 31.68 16.23
N ILE A 442 14.43 31.81 14.89
CA ILE A 442 15.56 31.49 13.99
C ILE A 442 16.00 32.73 13.21
N GLY A 443 15.07 33.40 12.51
CA GLY A 443 15.33 34.68 11.83
C GLY A 443 16.44 34.63 10.76
N ALA A 444 16.63 33.48 10.10
CA ALA A 444 17.79 33.25 9.23
C ALA A 444 17.48 32.26 8.07
N LEU A 445 18.37 32.21 7.09
CA LEU A 445 18.34 31.20 6.02
C LEU A 445 19.08 29.94 6.50
N VAL A 446 18.49 28.76 6.31
CA VAL A 446 19.10 27.49 6.74
C VAL A 446 19.41 26.62 5.54
N LEU A 447 20.66 26.20 5.42
CA LEU A 447 21.14 25.30 4.37
C LEU A 447 21.43 23.94 4.97
N HIS A 448 20.99 22.89 4.29
CA HIS A 448 21.47 21.53 4.52
C HIS A 448 22.28 21.09 3.32
N ILE A 449 23.55 20.78 3.56
CA ILE A 449 24.56 20.41 2.57
C ILE A 449 24.89 18.93 2.78
N ARG A 450 24.63 18.12 1.75
CA ARG A 450 24.95 16.69 1.73
C ARG A 450 26.10 16.43 0.76
N ASP A 451 27.14 15.75 1.22
CA ASP A 451 28.20 15.23 0.34
C ASP A 451 27.64 14.05 -0.48
N ILE A 452 27.67 14.17 -1.80
CA ILE A 452 27.19 13.14 -2.72
C ILE A 452 28.31 12.56 -3.58
N GLY A 453 29.60 12.83 -3.29
CA GLY A 453 30.71 12.38 -4.12
C GLY A 453 30.71 10.87 -4.39
N ASP A 454 30.55 10.05 -3.35
CA ASP A 454 30.49 8.59 -3.47
C ASP A 454 29.25 8.12 -4.21
N ARG A 455 28.08 8.74 -3.92
CA ARG A 455 26.81 8.40 -4.56
C ARG A 455 26.81 8.76 -6.05
N ALA A 456 27.24 9.96 -6.40
CA ALA A 456 27.33 10.43 -7.77
C ALA A 456 28.41 9.67 -8.56
N GLY A 457 29.52 9.30 -7.92
CA GLY A 457 30.53 8.41 -8.50
C GLY A 457 29.99 7.00 -8.76
N LEU A 458 29.25 6.44 -7.81
CA LEU A 458 28.60 5.14 -7.97
C LEU A 458 27.48 5.20 -9.02
N GLU A 459 26.63 6.23 -9.02
CA GLU A 459 25.58 6.44 -10.03
C GLU A 459 26.16 6.52 -11.43
N ARG A 460 27.27 7.25 -11.63
CA ARG A 460 27.97 7.28 -12.92
C ARG A 460 28.48 5.91 -13.34
N ARG A 461 29.14 5.18 -12.43
CA ARG A 461 29.62 3.81 -12.70
C ARG A 461 28.48 2.83 -12.96
N LEU A 462 27.36 2.96 -12.26
CA LEU A 462 26.16 2.16 -12.47
C LEU A 462 25.49 2.50 -13.80
N ASP A 463 25.44 3.77 -14.21
CA ASP A 463 24.88 4.18 -15.49
C ASP A 463 25.77 3.72 -16.67
N GLU A 464 27.10 3.75 -16.51
CA GLU A 464 28.04 3.18 -17.47
C GLU A 464 27.92 1.65 -17.56
N ALA A 465 27.87 0.96 -16.42
CA ALA A 465 27.66 -0.49 -16.37
C ALA A 465 26.28 -0.90 -16.94
N ALA A 466 25.26 -0.07 -16.75
CA ALA A 466 23.93 -0.26 -17.32
C ALA A 466 23.88 -0.08 -18.85
N ARG A 467 24.96 0.38 -19.49
CA ARG A 467 25.10 0.58 -20.94
C ARG A 467 26.06 -0.41 -21.61
N THR A 468 26.65 -1.32 -20.84
CA THR A 468 27.60 -2.34 -21.33
C THR A 468 27.09 -3.75 -21.03
N ASP A 469 27.44 -4.71 -21.89
CA ASP A 469 27.21 -6.13 -21.69
C ASP A 469 28.39 -6.71 -20.88
N PRO A 470 28.15 -7.29 -19.69
CA PRO A 470 29.23 -7.72 -18.80
C PRO A 470 30.01 -8.93 -19.32
N LEU A 471 29.45 -9.71 -20.25
CA LEU A 471 30.12 -10.88 -20.80
C LEU A 471 31.16 -10.46 -21.86
N THR A 472 30.75 -9.63 -22.82
CA THR A 472 31.53 -9.28 -24.02
C THR A 472 32.26 -7.94 -23.91
N GLY A 473 31.88 -7.07 -22.97
CA GLY A 473 32.40 -5.72 -22.84
C GLY A 473 31.90 -4.75 -23.92
N LEU A 474 31.08 -5.21 -24.87
CA LEU A 474 30.43 -4.36 -25.86
C LEU A 474 29.32 -3.52 -25.21
N PRO A 475 28.93 -2.39 -25.81
CA PRO A 475 27.64 -1.76 -25.56
C PRO A 475 26.49 -2.79 -25.50
N ASN A 476 25.55 -2.60 -24.59
CA ASN A 476 24.35 -3.44 -24.55
C ASN A 476 23.24 -2.87 -25.45
N GLU A 477 22.13 -3.61 -25.54
CA GLU A 477 20.96 -3.21 -26.31
C GLU A 477 20.49 -1.79 -25.98
N ARG A 478 20.41 -1.42 -24.70
CA ARG A 478 19.99 -0.09 -24.27
C ARG A 478 20.87 1.00 -24.88
N ARG A 479 22.20 0.83 -24.84
CA ARG A 479 23.14 1.80 -25.39
C ARG A 479 23.00 1.93 -26.90
N LEU A 480 22.76 0.81 -27.60
CA LEU A 480 22.52 0.83 -29.04
C LEU A 480 21.25 1.62 -29.39
N HIS A 481 20.15 1.39 -28.67
CA HIS A 481 18.89 2.14 -28.85
C HIS A 481 19.08 3.64 -28.62
N GLU A 482 19.77 4.04 -27.53
CA GLU A 482 20.07 5.45 -27.25
C GLU A 482 20.81 6.14 -28.41
N LEU A 483 21.82 5.45 -28.96
CA LEU A 483 22.63 5.97 -30.06
C LEU A 483 21.84 6.02 -31.38
N ALA A 484 21.05 4.98 -31.67
CA ALA A 484 20.18 4.95 -32.84
C ALA A 484 19.10 6.06 -32.77
N ALA A 485 18.44 6.22 -31.62
CA ALA A 485 17.46 7.28 -31.40
C ALA A 485 18.07 8.69 -31.54
N THR A 486 19.28 8.90 -31.03
CA THR A 486 20.00 10.17 -31.21
C THR A 486 20.27 10.49 -32.69
N ARG A 487 20.63 9.48 -33.48
CA ARG A 487 20.85 9.65 -34.93
C ARG A 487 19.54 9.97 -35.67
N LEU A 488 18.47 9.26 -35.34
CA LEU A 488 17.13 9.52 -35.89
C LEU A 488 16.67 10.96 -35.57
N ALA A 489 16.82 11.38 -34.31
CA ALA A 489 16.43 12.73 -33.87
C ALA A 489 17.24 13.85 -34.54
N THR A 490 18.50 13.59 -34.86
CA THR A 490 19.39 14.55 -35.56
C THR A 490 19.26 14.49 -37.09
N GLY A 491 18.45 13.57 -37.62
CA GLY A 491 18.33 13.33 -39.08
C GLY A 491 19.62 12.81 -39.71
N ALA A 492 20.55 12.29 -38.91
CA ALA A 492 21.83 11.78 -39.40
C ALA A 492 21.63 10.45 -40.12
N ARG A 493 22.23 10.29 -41.31
CA ARG A 493 22.20 9.03 -42.06
C ARG A 493 22.79 7.88 -41.21
N GLY A 494 22.18 6.72 -41.28
CA GLY A 494 22.68 5.51 -40.62
C GLY A 494 21.88 4.28 -41.03
N SER A 495 22.41 3.11 -40.69
CA SER A 495 21.76 1.83 -40.86
C SER A 495 22.06 0.95 -39.67
N LEU A 496 21.26 -0.09 -39.49
CA LEU A 496 21.44 -1.05 -38.43
C LEU A 496 21.58 -2.45 -39.04
N VAL A 497 22.60 -3.16 -38.58
CA VAL A 497 22.81 -4.59 -38.88
C VAL A 497 22.53 -5.39 -37.62
N VAL A 498 21.72 -6.44 -37.72
CA VAL A 498 21.54 -7.42 -36.63
C VAL A 498 22.07 -8.76 -37.10
N LEU A 499 22.99 -9.34 -36.33
CA LEU A 499 23.51 -10.69 -36.52
C LEU A 499 22.85 -11.63 -35.51
N THR A 500 22.41 -12.79 -35.97
CA THR A 500 21.93 -13.89 -35.15
C THR A 500 22.90 -15.05 -35.29
N VAL A 501 23.47 -15.50 -34.17
CA VAL A 501 24.44 -16.60 -34.13
C VAL A 501 23.73 -17.92 -33.95
N HIS A 502 24.17 -18.95 -34.66
CA HIS A 502 23.64 -20.31 -34.61
C HIS A 502 24.72 -21.31 -34.17
N GLY A 503 24.29 -22.45 -33.63
CA GLY A 503 25.18 -23.51 -33.14
C GLY A 503 25.68 -23.35 -31.70
N LEU A 504 25.43 -22.20 -31.05
CA LEU A 504 25.89 -21.94 -29.68
C LEU A 504 25.27 -22.90 -28.64
N THR A 505 24.00 -23.30 -28.83
CA THR A 505 23.34 -24.29 -27.95
C THR A 505 24.07 -25.63 -28.01
N GLY A 506 24.40 -26.13 -29.20
CA GLY A 506 25.17 -27.37 -29.34
C GLY A 506 26.55 -27.30 -28.70
N VAL A 507 27.20 -26.13 -28.76
CA VAL A 507 28.47 -25.89 -28.06
C VAL A 507 28.29 -25.95 -26.53
N ASN A 508 27.22 -25.34 -26.01
CA ASN A 508 26.91 -25.37 -24.59
C ASN A 508 26.58 -26.79 -24.10
N ASP A 509 25.83 -27.56 -24.90
CA ASP A 509 25.41 -28.91 -24.54
C ASP A 509 26.58 -29.90 -24.57
N LEU A 510 27.51 -29.73 -25.52
CA LEU A 510 28.68 -30.62 -25.68
C LEU A 510 29.87 -30.24 -24.79
N HIS A 511 30.10 -28.95 -24.56
CA HIS A 511 31.32 -28.45 -23.91
C HIS A 511 31.06 -27.59 -22.66
N GLY A 512 29.80 -27.37 -22.31
CA GLY A 512 29.39 -26.59 -21.15
C GLY A 512 29.33 -25.08 -21.40
N THR A 513 28.54 -24.38 -20.58
CA THR A 513 28.24 -22.95 -20.72
C THR A 513 29.47 -22.05 -20.68
N ALA A 514 30.52 -22.43 -19.94
CA ALA A 514 31.77 -21.65 -19.87
C ALA A 514 32.48 -21.54 -21.23
N ILE A 515 32.37 -22.57 -22.07
CA ILE A 515 32.94 -22.58 -23.42
C ILE A 515 32.11 -21.71 -24.36
N GLY A 516 30.77 -21.80 -24.32
CA GLY A 516 29.91 -20.89 -25.08
C GLY A 516 30.09 -19.42 -24.70
N ASP A 517 30.27 -19.12 -23.41
CA ASP A 517 30.61 -17.78 -22.94
C ASP A 517 31.95 -17.29 -23.52
N SER A 518 32.92 -18.20 -23.67
CA SER A 518 34.22 -17.89 -24.26
C SER A 518 34.11 -17.65 -25.78
N ALA A 519 33.26 -18.42 -26.47
CA ALA A 519 32.90 -18.19 -27.87
C ALA A 519 32.26 -16.81 -28.06
N LEU A 520 31.34 -16.41 -27.16
CA LEU A 520 30.69 -15.10 -27.20
C LEU A 520 31.65 -13.93 -26.93
N ARG A 521 32.61 -14.09 -26.00
CA ARG A 521 33.67 -13.09 -25.77
C ARG A 521 34.52 -12.88 -27.01
N GLU A 522 34.96 -13.98 -27.61
CA GLU A 522 35.78 -13.94 -28.83
C GLU A 522 34.99 -13.36 -30.02
N LEU A 523 33.72 -13.72 -30.14
CA LEU A 523 32.82 -13.10 -31.13
C LEU A 523 32.71 -11.59 -30.93
N GLY A 524 32.50 -11.13 -29.69
CA GLY A 524 32.45 -9.71 -29.37
C GLY A 524 33.73 -8.98 -29.79
N ARG A 525 34.90 -9.61 -29.56
CA ARG A 525 36.21 -9.10 -29.99
C ARG A 525 36.33 -9.02 -31.52
N ARG A 526 35.91 -10.06 -32.25
CA ARG A 526 35.92 -10.08 -33.73
C ARG A 526 35.02 -9.00 -34.31
N LEU A 527 33.82 -8.83 -33.76
CA LEU A 527 32.89 -7.78 -34.19
C LEU A 527 33.46 -6.38 -33.91
N ALA A 528 34.03 -6.13 -32.73
CA ALA A 528 34.67 -4.85 -32.42
C ALA A 528 35.87 -4.53 -33.33
N ALA A 529 36.63 -5.54 -33.75
CA ALA A 529 37.76 -5.38 -34.67
C ALA A 529 37.32 -5.21 -36.14
N GLY A 530 36.15 -5.75 -36.51
CA GLY A 530 35.65 -5.75 -37.89
C GLY A 530 34.81 -4.53 -38.29
N ILE A 531 34.41 -3.68 -37.35
CA ILE A 531 33.63 -2.45 -37.60
C ILE A 531 34.51 -1.26 -37.98
N GLU A 532 33.94 -0.28 -38.69
CA GLU A 532 34.66 0.95 -39.07
C GLU A 532 34.71 2.00 -37.95
N PRO A 533 35.68 2.95 -37.99
CA PRO A 533 35.74 4.05 -37.04
C PRO A 533 34.43 4.84 -36.96
N GLY A 534 33.79 4.80 -35.79
CA GLY A 534 32.55 5.51 -35.50
C GLY A 534 31.28 4.66 -35.64
N ASP A 535 31.36 3.46 -36.20
CA ASP A 535 30.31 2.45 -36.05
C ASP A 535 30.34 1.89 -34.61
N VAL A 536 29.24 1.30 -34.16
CA VAL A 536 29.11 0.78 -32.80
C VAL A 536 28.55 -0.63 -32.82
N ALA A 537 29.35 -1.62 -32.38
CA ALA A 537 28.87 -2.98 -32.13
C ALA A 537 28.29 -3.09 -30.72
N ALA A 538 27.20 -3.83 -30.57
CA ALA A 538 26.51 -4.05 -29.31
C ALA A 538 25.99 -5.49 -29.22
N ARG A 539 25.83 -6.00 -27.99
CA ARG A 539 25.15 -7.28 -27.76
C ARG A 539 23.69 -7.04 -27.38
N LEU A 540 22.77 -7.69 -28.11
CA LEU A 540 21.32 -7.55 -27.97
C LEU A 540 20.70 -8.61 -27.02
N GLY A 541 21.55 -9.34 -26.31
CA GLY A 541 21.17 -10.48 -25.48
C GLY A 541 21.21 -11.81 -26.23
N GLY A 542 21.44 -12.89 -25.47
CA GLY A 542 21.55 -14.25 -26.01
C GLY A 542 22.66 -14.37 -27.06
N ASP A 543 22.26 -14.79 -28.25
CA ASP A 543 23.04 -15.06 -29.46
C ASP A 543 22.95 -13.93 -30.50
N ARG A 544 22.41 -12.75 -30.15
CA ARG A 544 22.18 -11.64 -31.08
C ARG A 544 23.13 -10.46 -30.84
N PHE A 545 23.61 -9.88 -31.94
CA PHE A 545 24.50 -8.72 -31.95
C PHE A 545 23.97 -7.66 -32.91
N GLY A 546 24.10 -6.39 -32.53
CA GLY A 546 23.66 -5.24 -33.32
C GLY A 546 24.84 -4.35 -33.68
N ILE A 547 24.86 -3.80 -34.88
CA ILE A 547 25.88 -2.86 -35.32
C ILE A 547 25.18 -1.63 -35.89
N LEU A 548 25.42 -0.50 -35.24
CA LEU A 548 24.98 0.80 -35.72
C LEU A 548 26.03 1.36 -36.68
N CYS A 549 25.67 1.37 -37.95
CA CYS A 549 26.51 1.87 -39.03
C CYS A 549 26.20 3.34 -39.33
N ARG A 550 27.23 4.15 -39.58
CA ARG A 550 27.05 5.56 -40.00
C ARG A 550 26.70 5.73 -41.49
N CYS A 551 26.73 4.63 -42.26
CA CYS A 551 26.41 4.61 -43.68
C CYS A 551 24.97 4.13 -43.93
N SER A 552 24.50 4.21 -45.17
CA SER A 552 23.22 3.62 -45.59
C SER A 552 23.30 2.08 -45.65
N ALA A 553 22.13 1.43 -45.67
CA ALA A 553 21.97 -0.01 -45.77
C ALA A 553 22.68 -0.59 -46.99
N LEU A 554 22.66 0.12 -48.14
CA LEU A 554 23.38 -0.28 -49.35
C LEU A 554 24.89 -0.45 -49.12
N ARG A 555 25.49 0.40 -48.27
CA ARG A 555 26.92 0.31 -47.91
C ARG A 555 27.17 -0.62 -46.72
N ALA A 556 26.19 -0.77 -45.83
CA ALA A 556 26.28 -1.68 -44.69
C ALA A 556 26.14 -3.15 -45.11
N TYR A 557 25.40 -3.45 -46.17
CA TYR A 557 25.21 -4.82 -46.68
C TYR A 557 26.52 -5.58 -46.95
N PRO A 558 27.46 -5.08 -47.78
CA PRO A 558 28.75 -5.75 -47.98
C PRO A 558 29.64 -5.75 -46.73
N ARG A 559 29.42 -4.84 -45.76
CA ARG A 559 30.12 -4.89 -44.46
C ARG A 559 29.60 -6.03 -43.60
N ALA A 560 28.29 -6.19 -43.54
CA ALA A 560 27.63 -7.29 -42.85
C ALA A 560 28.08 -8.65 -43.42
N GLN A 561 28.25 -8.76 -44.75
CA GLN A 561 28.77 -10.00 -45.37
C GLN A 561 30.18 -10.34 -44.89
N ARG A 562 31.07 -9.34 -44.80
CA ARG A 562 32.43 -9.55 -44.28
C ARG A 562 32.43 -9.93 -42.79
N LEU A 563 31.55 -9.31 -42.01
CA LEU A 563 31.41 -9.63 -40.59
C LEU A 563 30.89 -11.05 -40.40
N VAL A 564 29.85 -11.45 -41.12
CA VAL A 564 29.33 -12.84 -41.10
C VAL A 564 30.42 -13.83 -41.49
N ALA A 565 31.22 -13.56 -42.53
CA ALA A 565 32.34 -14.43 -42.91
C ALA A 565 33.39 -14.55 -41.79
N SER A 566 33.72 -13.46 -41.11
CA SER A 566 34.66 -13.48 -39.96
C SER A 566 34.10 -14.22 -38.74
N VAL A 567 32.78 -14.17 -38.54
CA VAL A 567 32.09 -14.95 -37.50
C VAL A 567 32.11 -16.45 -37.81
N MET A 568 32.17 -16.85 -39.08
CA MET A 568 32.20 -18.26 -39.47
C MET A 568 33.60 -18.89 -39.41
N GLU A 569 34.66 -18.09 -39.18
CA GLU A 569 36.01 -18.63 -38.97
C GLU A 569 36.08 -19.46 -37.67
N PRO A 570 36.84 -20.57 -37.62
CA PRO A 570 36.93 -21.42 -36.43
C PRO A 570 37.33 -20.66 -35.16
N TYR A 571 36.78 -21.06 -34.02
CA TYR A 571 37.09 -20.50 -32.70
C TYR A 571 38.03 -21.43 -31.96
N ASP A 572 39.28 -21.01 -31.77
CA ASP A 572 40.27 -21.73 -30.99
C ASP A 572 40.03 -21.53 -29.49
N LEU A 573 39.17 -22.39 -28.93
CA LEU A 573 38.83 -22.39 -27.50
C LEU A 573 39.58 -23.50 -26.75
N SER A 574 39.56 -23.45 -25.42
CA SER A 574 40.23 -24.45 -24.57
C SER A 574 39.70 -25.88 -24.77
N SER A 575 38.49 -26.04 -25.31
CA SER A 575 37.87 -27.32 -25.67
C SER A 575 38.25 -27.85 -27.06
N GLY A 576 39.05 -27.10 -27.83
CA GLY A 576 39.33 -27.37 -29.24
C GLY A 576 38.56 -26.43 -30.19
N PRO A 577 38.69 -26.62 -31.52
CA PRO A 577 38.10 -25.74 -32.51
C PRO A 577 36.57 -25.86 -32.52
N VAL A 578 35.90 -24.73 -32.30
CA VAL A 578 34.43 -24.63 -32.34
C VAL A 578 33.98 -23.89 -33.59
N HIS A 579 32.92 -24.39 -34.23
CA HIS A 579 32.31 -23.76 -35.40
C HIS A 579 30.95 -23.21 -35.02
N ILE A 580 30.78 -21.91 -35.18
CA ILE A 580 29.48 -21.24 -35.10
C ILE A 580 29.20 -20.56 -36.43
N THR A 581 27.93 -20.41 -36.75
CA THR A 581 27.48 -19.72 -37.95
C THR A 581 26.67 -18.50 -37.57
N ALA A 582 26.49 -17.56 -38.49
CA ALA A 582 25.64 -16.41 -38.26
C ALA A 582 24.94 -15.99 -39.53
N ASP A 583 23.76 -15.42 -39.36
CA ASP A 583 22.99 -14.79 -40.42
C ASP A 583 22.70 -13.33 -40.01
N ALA A 584 22.66 -12.41 -40.97
CA ALA A 584 22.52 -10.99 -40.69
C ALA A 584 21.38 -10.33 -41.45
N GLY A 585 20.76 -9.35 -40.82
CA GLY A 585 19.74 -8.50 -41.42
C GLY A 585 20.15 -7.04 -41.39
N VAL A 586 19.84 -6.29 -42.45
CA VAL A 586 20.23 -4.88 -42.62
C VAL A 586 19.01 -4.01 -42.84
N VAL A 587 18.90 -2.89 -42.13
CA VAL A 587 17.83 -1.89 -42.30
C VAL A 587 18.41 -0.47 -42.30
N ASP A 588 17.78 0.44 -43.04
CA ASP A 588 18.10 1.87 -42.97
C ASP A 588 17.44 2.52 -41.75
N LEU A 589 18.13 3.49 -41.14
CA LEU A 589 17.53 4.35 -40.12
C LEU A 589 16.88 5.54 -40.82
N SER A 590 15.58 5.41 -41.10
CA SER A 590 14.74 6.47 -41.66
C SER A 590 13.88 7.12 -40.56
N GLY A 591 13.54 8.41 -40.71
CA GLY A 591 12.76 9.15 -39.71
C GLY A 591 11.33 8.64 -39.47
N GLU A 592 10.85 7.69 -40.27
CA GLU A 592 9.54 7.03 -40.13
C GLU A 592 9.60 5.81 -39.20
N THR A 593 10.80 5.31 -38.86
CA THR A 593 11.00 4.11 -38.04
C THR A 593 11.70 4.49 -36.73
N ASP A 594 11.15 4.08 -35.59
CA ASP A 594 11.84 4.27 -34.31
C ASP A 594 13.04 3.31 -34.15
N ALA A 595 13.91 3.58 -33.18
CA ALA A 595 15.11 2.76 -32.97
C ALA A 595 14.78 1.29 -32.64
N ALA A 596 13.66 1.04 -31.96
CA ALA A 596 13.25 -0.30 -31.55
C ALA A 596 12.67 -1.11 -32.72
N ASP A 597 11.87 -0.47 -33.57
CA ASP A 597 11.38 -1.00 -34.82
C ASP A 597 12.54 -1.32 -35.78
N ALA A 598 13.55 -0.45 -35.87
CA ALA A 598 14.72 -0.73 -36.69
C ALA A 598 15.47 -2.00 -36.23
N VAL A 599 15.67 -2.19 -34.92
CA VAL A 599 16.25 -3.44 -34.39
C VAL A 599 15.39 -4.65 -34.74
N ARG A 600 14.06 -4.55 -34.60
CA ARG A 600 13.13 -5.63 -34.96
C ARG A 600 13.16 -5.95 -36.45
N HIS A 601 13.13 -4.94 -37.32
CA HIS A 601 13.17 -5.10 -38.76
C HIS A 601 14.47 -5.77 -39.23
N ALA A 602 15.61 -5.34 -38.70
CA ALA A 602 16.89 -5.99 -38.97
C ALA A 602 16.91 -7.44 -38.45
N TRP A 603 16.36 -7.71 -37.27
CA TRP A 603 16.25 -9.08 -36.76
C TRP A 603 15.38 -9.99 -37.65
N HIS A 604 14.22 -9.50 -38.11
CA HIS A 604 13.36 -10.26 -39.02
C HIS A 604 14.04 -10.55 -40.38
N ALA A 605 14.85 -9.61 -40.88
CA ALA A 605 15.65 -9.85 -42.07
C ALA A 605 16.70 -10.93 -41.82
N ALA A 606 17.36 -10.96 -40.65
CA ALA A 606 18.29 -12.02 -40.27
C ALA A 606 17.59 -13.39 -40.16
N ASP A 607 16.40 -13.46 -39.55
CA ASP A 607 15.62 -14.70 -39.44
C ASP A 607 15.18 -15.22 -40.82
N ARG A 608 14.74 -14.34 -41.74
CA ARG A 608 14.43 -14.72 -43.12
C ARG A 608 15.67 -15.24 -43.85
N ALA A 609 16.83 -14.65 -43.60
CA ALA A 609 18.09 -15.12 -44.18
C ALA A 609 18.42 -16.56 -43.75
N ALA A 610 18.27 -16.87 -42.46
CA ALA A 610 18.50 -18.21 -41.91
C ALA A 610 17.55 -19.28 -42.48
N ARG A 611 16.30 -18.93 -42.81
CA ARG A 611 15.28 -19.87 -43.33
C ARG A 611 15.44 -20.23 -44.81
N ARG A 612 16.31 -19.56 -45.58
CA ARG A 612 16.50 -19.79 -47.02
C ARG A 612 17.45 -20.95 -47.37
N GLY A 613 17.86 -21.74 -46.39
CA GLY A 613 18.74 -22.89 -46.57
C GLY A 613 20.22 -22.49 -46.62
N GLY A 614 21.00 -23.05 -45.69
CA GLY A 614 22.41 -22.72 -45.44
C GLY A 614 22.58 -21.42 -44.63
N HIS A 615 23.55 -21.42 -43.71
CA HIS A 615 23.93 -20.27 -42.89
C HIS A 615 25.00 -19.40 -43.57
N GLY A 616 25.20 -18.18 -43.07
CA GLY A 616 26.20 -17.25 -43.57
C GLY A 616 25.63 -16.20 -44.52
N ARG A 617 24.33 -15.93 -44.43
CA ARG A 617 23.60 -15.06 -45.35
C ARG A 617 23.35 -13.68 -44.74
N VAL A 618 23.21 -12.70 -45.62
CA VAL A 618 22.82 -11.34 -45.25
C VAL A 618 21.60 -10.96 -46.07
N GLU A 619 20.58 -10.40 -45.42
CA GLU A 619 19.36 -9.95 -46.07
C GLU A 619 19.01 -8.52 -45.69
N ALA A 620 18.48 -7.74 -46.64
CA ALA A 620 17.97 -6.41 -46.35
C ALA A 620 16.49 -6.49 -45.96
N TYR A 621 16.07 -5.61 -45.05
CA TYR A 621 14.66 -5.37 -44.79
C TYR A 621 14.05 -4.56 -45.95
N ASP A 622 13.18 -5.19 -46.71
CA ASP A 622 12.53 -4.63 -47.89
C ASP A 622 11.00 -4.63 -47.77
N ASP A 623 10.32 -3.95 -48.71
CA ASP A 623 8.85 -3.88 -48.73
C ASP A 623 8.20 -5.26 -48.84
N GLY A 624 8.88 -6.21 -49.48
CA GLY A 624 8.46 -7.61 -49.56
C GLY A 624 8.44 -8.29 -48.19
N LEU A 625 9.49 -8.11 -47.37
CA LEU A 625 9.54 -8.60 -45.99
C LEU A 625 8.48 -7.93 -45.15
N ALA A 626 8.35 -6.60 -45.27
CA ALA A 626 7.37 -5.84 -44.52
C ALA A 626 5.93 -6.33 -44.83
N ALA A 627 5.64 -6.61 -46.10
CA ALA A 627 4.35 -7.18 -46.50
C ALA A 627 4.13 -8.61 -45.96
N ALA A 628 5.16 -9.45 -45.99
CA ALA A 628 5.11 -10.81 -45.45
C ALA A 628 4.86 -10.82 -43.93
N LEU A 629 5.56 -9.97 -43.18
CA LEU A 629 5.35 -9.82 -41.72
C LEU A 629 3.94 -9.31 -41.41
N ARG A 630 3.46 -8.27 -42.12
CA ARG A 630 2.08 -7.78 -41.96
C ARG A 630 1.06 -8.88 -42.24
N ARG A 631 1.28 -9.68 -43.29
CA ARG A 631 0.42 -10.82 -43.62
C ARG A 631 0.44 -11.86 -42.50
N ARG A 632 1.62 -12.22 -41.98
CA ARG A 632 1.77 -13.17 -40.87
C ARG A 632 1.04 -12.69 -39.62
N THR A 633 1.28 -11.45 -39.18
CA THR A 633 0.59 -10.86 -38.02
C THR A 633 -0.93 -10.82 -38.22
N THR A 634 -1.40 -10.52 -39.43
CA THR A 634 -2.83 -10.57 -39.75
C THR A 634 -3.39 -11.99 -39.61
N ILE A 635 -2.67 -12.99 -40.14
CA ILE A 635 -3.02 -14.41 -40.02
C ILE A 635 -3.06 -14.81 -38.54
N GLU A 636 -2.03 -14.50 -37.75
CA GLU A 636 -1.98 -14.79 -36.31
C GLU A 636 -3.17 -14.16 -35.55
N GLN A 637 -3.43 -12.86 -35.78
CA GLN A 637 -4.53 -12.17 -35.13
C GLN A 637 -5.88 -12.80 -35.48
N ARG A 638 -6.13 -13.02 -36.78
CA ARG A 638 -7.39 -13.59 -37.26
C ARG A 638 -7.57 -15.04 -36.87
N LEU A 639 -6.48 -15.80 -36.77
CA LEU A 639 -6.52 -17.19 -36.34
C LEU A 639 -6.98 -17.24 -34.88
N ARG A 640 -6.42 -16.39 -34.00
CA ARG A 640 -6.84 -16.29 -32.60
C ARG A 640 -8.33 -15.96 -32.45
N GLU A 641 -8.86 -15.07 -33.28
CA GLU A 641 -10.28 -14.68 -33.27
C GLU A 641 -11.19 -15.81 -33.79
N THR A 642 -10.83 -16.38 -34.95
CA THR A 642 -11.73 -17.23 -35.74
C THR A 642 -11.56 -18.73 -35.51
N ILE A 643 -10.52 -19.16 -34.75
CA ILE A 643 -10.32 -20.57 -34.42
C ILE A 643 -11.58 -21.19 -33.85
N ASN A 644 -12.37 -20.42 -33.08
CA ASN A 644 -13.59 -20.92 -32.47
C ASN A 644 -14.87 -20.86 -33.32
N GLU A 645 -14.85 -20.11 -34.43
CA GLU A 645 -16.05 -19.64 -35.16
C GLU A 645 -16.39 -20.47 -36.40
N GLY A 646 -15.65 -21.55 -36.67
CA GLY A 646 -15.93 -22.42 -37.82
C GLY A 646 -15.49 -21.84 -39.16
N ALA A 647 -14.56 -20.89 -39.15
CA ALA A 647 -14.01 -20.24 -40.35
C ALA A 647 -13.12 -21.16 -41.23
N PHE A 648 -12.83 -22.37 -40.77
CA PHE A 648 -12.01 -23.35 -41.48
C PHE A 648 -12.89 -24.32 -42.26
N ASP A 649 -12.63 -24.41 -43.56
CA ASP A 649 -13.22 -25.40 -44.44
C ASP A 649 -12.25 -26.54 -44.74
N LEU A 650 -12.80 -27.67 -45.16
CA LEU A 650 -12.03 -28.80 -45.64
C LEU A 650 -12.41 -29.05 -47.10
N VAL A 651 -11.38 -29.25 -47.91
CA VAL A 651 -11.51 -29.85 -49.23
C VAL A 651 -10.91 -31.25 -49.17
N TYR A 652 -11.31 -32.12 -50.08
CA TYR A 652 -10.98 -33.53 -50.03
C TYR A 652 -10.29 -33.95 -51.31
N GLN A 653 -9.31 -34.83 -51.19
CA GLN A 653 -8.68 -35.46 -52.35
C GLN A 653 -8.87 -36.98 -52.28
N PRO A 654 -9.47 -37.61 -53.31
CA PRO A 654 -9.60 -39.06 -53.37
C PRO A 654 -8.24 -39.76 -53.41
N VAL A 655 -8.15 -40.87 -52.68
CA VAL A 655 -7.03 -41.82 -52.68
C VAL A 655 -7.51 -43.12 -53.34
N LEU A 656 -6.83 -43.52 -54.41
CA LEU A 656 -7.24 -44.66 -55.24
C LEU A 656 -6.38 -45.89 -54.92
N HIS A 657 -7.03 -47.05 -54.85
CA HIS A 657 -6.34 -48.33 -54.79
C HIS A 657 -5.83 -48.70 -56.19
N LEU A 658 -4.51 -48.86 -56.33
CA LEU A 658 -3.87 -48.94 -57.66
C LEU A 658 -4.25 -50.20 -58.46
N ARG A 659 -4.51 -51.33 -57.78
CA ARG A 659 -4.98 -52.57 -58.43
C ARG A 659 -6.43 -52.52 -58.93
N THR A 660 -7.35 -51.93 -58.16
CA THR A 660 -8.78 -51.90 -58.52
C THR A 660 -9.18 -50.61 -59.24
N ASN A 661 -8.30 -49.61 -59.23
CA ASN A 661 -8.52 -48.25 -59.70
C ASN A 661 -9.78 -47.60 -59.09
N ARG A 662 -10.10 -47.97 -57.84
CA ARG A 662 -11.27 -47.47 -57.12
C ARG A 662 -10.84 -46.55 -55.98
N PRO A 663 -11.62 -45.49 -55.71
CA PRO A 663 -11.43 -44.64 -54.54
C PRO A 663 -11.70 -45.46 -53.26
N VAL A 664 -10.74 -45.48 -52.34
CA VAL A 664 -10.80 -46.23 -51.06
C VAL A 664 -10.68 -45.34 -49.84
N ALA A 665 -10.10 -44.15 -49.99
CA ALA A 665 -10.03 -43.14 -48.96
C ALA A 665 -10.13 -41.73 -49.56
N ALA A 666 -10.27 -40.73 -48.71
CA ALA A 666 -10.11 -39.33 -49.08
C ALA A 666 -9.27 -38.62 -48.01
N GLU A 667 -8.35 -37.77 -48.44
CA GLU A 667 -7.57 -36.92 -47.54
C GLU A 667 -8.28 -35.59 -47.31
N ALA A 668 -8.49 -35.22 -46.05
CA ALA A 668 -9.04 -33.94 -45.66
C ALA A 668 -7.94 -32.88 -45.57
N LEU A 669 -8.05 -31.86 -46.43
CA LEU A 669 -7.09 -30.79 -46.57
C LEU A 669 -7.67 -29.47 -46.05
N LEU A 670 -6.98 -28.88 -45.06
CA LEU A 670 -7.37 -27.63 -44.44
C LEU A 670 -7.38 -26.47 -45.43
N ARG A 671 -8.46 -25.67 -45.43
CA ARG A 671 -8.58 -24.42 -46.18
C ARG A 671 -9.07 -23.32 -45.28
N TRP A 672 -8.41 -22.17 -45.40
CA TRP A 672 -8.83 -20.94 -44.75
C TRP A 672 -8.76 -19.78 -45.73
N ARG A 673 -9.81 -18.96 -45.72
CA ARG A 673 -9.90 -17.79 -46.58
C ARG A 673 -10.14 -16.57 -45.71
N LEU A 674 -9.25 -15.60 -45.82
CA LEU A 674 -9.35 -14.36 -45.09
C LEU A 674 -10.04 -13.29 -45.96
N PRO A 675 -11.11 -12.64 -45.46
CA PRO A 675 -11.72 -11.52 -46.16
C PRO A 675 -10.67 -10.44 -46.45
N GLY A 676 -10.56 -10.03 -47.73
CA GLY A 676 -9.58 -9.03 -48.18
C GLY A 676 -8.14 -9.55 -48.40
N TYR A 677 -7.77 -10.74 -47.92
CA TYR A 677 -6.41 -11.30 -48.04
C TYR A 677 -6.33 -12.59 -48.87
N GLY A 678 -7.47 -13.12 -49.30
CA GLY A 678 -7.56 -14.28 -50.18
C GLY A 678 -7.36 -15.62 -49.44
N ALA A 679 -6.94 -16.65 -50.17
CA ALA A 679 -6.64 -17.94 -49.59
C ALA A 679 -5.35 -17.87 -48.76
N VAL A 680 -5.36 -18.54 -47.60
CA VAL A 680 -4.19 -18.71 -46.74
C VAL A 680 -3.62 -20.10 -46.98
N ALA A 681 -2.31 -20.19 -47.22
CA ALA A 681 -1.69 -21.48 -47.49
C ALA A 681 -1.67 -22.32 -46.19
N PRO A 682 -1.92 -23.65 -46.25
CA PRO A 682 -1.96 -24.49 -45.05
C PRO A 682 -0.74 -24.34 -44.13
N VAL A 683 0.46 -24.21 -44.71
CA VAL A 683 1.71 -23.97 -43.97
C VAL A 683 1.68 -22.67 -43.17
N GLU A 684 1.10 -21.59 -43.71
CA GLU A 684 0.94 -20.31 -42.99
C GLU A 684 -0.02 -20.47 -41.79
N ILE A 685 -1.07 -21.29 -41.95
CA ILE A 685 -2.06 -21.55 -40.89
C ILE A 685 -1.42 -22.33 -39.75
N VAL A 686 -0.75 -23.43 -40.08
CA VAL A 686 -0.11 -24.32 -39.10
C VAL A 686 1.00 -23.57 -38.37
N THR A 687 1.85 -22.83 -39.09
CA THR A 687 2.90 -22.00 -38.48
C THR A 687 2.32 -20.98 -37.50
N ALA A 688 1.25 -20.28 -37.89
CA ALA A 688 0.59 -19.34 -37.00
C ALA A 688 -0.06 -20.04 -35.79
N ALA A 689 -0.64 -21.22 -35.96
CA ALA A 689 -1.22 -21.99 -34.85
C ALA A 689 -0.14 -22.44 -33.85
N GLU A 690 1.03 -22.82 -34.35
CA GLU A 690 2.19 -23.15 -33.52
C GLU A 690 2.69 -21.95 -32.73
N GLU A 691 2.89 -20.80 -33.39
CA GLU A 691 3.33 -19.56 -32.74
C GLU A 691 2.32 -19.08 -31.67
N LEU A 692 1.02 -19.36 -31.87
CA LEU A 692 -0.04 -19.03 -30.92
C LEU A 692 -0.27 -20.09 -29.85
N GLY A 693 0.36 -21.26 -29.96
CA GLY A 693 0.13 -22.40 -29.05
C GLY A 693 -1.29 -22.98 -29.14
N CYS A 694 -1.96 -22.88 -30.30
CA CYS A 694 -3.34 -23.36 -30.50
C CYS A 694 -3.46 -24.49 -31.54
N VAL A 695 -2.39 -25.25 -31.75
CA VAL A 695 -2.34 -26.40 -32.68
C VAL A 695 -3.39 -27.46 -32.31
N ALA A 696 -3.47 -27.87 -31.03
CA ALA A 696 -4.48 -28.81 -30.55
C ALA A 696 -5.93 -28.38 -30.87
N ASP A 697 -6.22 -27.08 -30.76
CA ASP A 697 -7.55 -26.54 -31.06
C ASP A 697 -7.87 -26.61 -32.56
N LEU A 698 -6.87 -26.33 -33.41
CA LEU A 698 -6.97 -26.42 -34.86
C LEU A 698 -7.18 -27.89 -35.29
N ASP A 699 -6.30 -28.78 -34.85
CA ASP A 699 -6.33 -30.21 -35.15
C ASP A 699 -7.64 -30.84 -34.70
N GLY A 700 -8.12 -30.49 -33.49
CA GLY A 700 -9.41 -30.95 -32.99
C GLY A 700 -10.60 -30.51 -33.84
N ARG A 701 -10.54 -29.32 -34.46
CA ARG A 701 -11.60 -28.85 -35.36
C ARG A 701 -11.54 -29.54 -36.71
N VAL A 702 -10.34 -29.72 -37.26
CA VAL A 702 -10.13 -30.50 -38.49
C VAL A 702 -10.64 -31.92 -38.30
N LEU A 703 -10.25 -32.61 -37.22
CA LEU A 703 -10.70 -33.96 -36.88
C LEU A 703 -12.22 -34.06 -36.75
N ARG A 704 -12.85 -33.18 -35.97
CA ARG A 704 -14.31 -33.20 -35.79
C ARG A 704 -15.04 -32.98 -37.11
N ARG A 705 -14.55 -32.08 -37.96
CA ARG A 705 -15.17 -31.77 -39.25
C ARG A 705 -14.98 -32.91 -40.25
N ALA A 706 -13.79 -33.49 -40.32
CA ALA A 706 -13.48 -34.65 -41.16
C ALA A 706 -14.30 -35.89 -40.75
N CYS A 707 -14.39 -36.19 -39.44
CA CYS A 707 -15.22 -37.29 -38.93
C CYS A 707 -16.71 -37.07 -39.23
N ARG A 708 -17.21 -35.84 -39.09
CA ARG A 708 -18.59 -35.49 -39.44
C ARG A 708 -18.89 -35.70 -40.93
N GLN A 709 -17.96 -35.31 -41.80
CA GLN A 709 -18.08 -35.55 -43.23
C GLN A 709 -18.06 -37.05 -43.56
N LEU A 710 -17.12 -37.80 -42.99
CA LEU A 710 -17.02 -39.24 -43.18
C LEU A 710 -18.30 -39.97 -42.71
N ALA A 711 -18.88 -39.56 -41.59
CA ALA A 711 -20.16 -40.08 -41.12
C ALA A 711 -21.32 -39.78 -42.08
N ARG A 712 -21.32 -38.60 -42.73
CA ARG A 712 -22.30 -38.27 -43.79
C ARG A 712 -22.14 -39.21 -44.99
N TRP A 713 -20.93 -39.31 -45.53
CA TRP A 713 -20.64 -40.20 -46.65
C TRP A 713 -21.02 -41.65 -46.37
N ARG A 714 -20.77 -42.14 -45.14
CA ARG A 714 -21.19 -43.50 -44.74
C ARG A 714 -22.70 -43.69 -44.72
N ARG A 715 -23.47 -42.70 -44.26
CA ARG A 715 -24.94 -42.74 -44.31
C ARG A 715 -25.48 -42.71 -45.74
N GLU A 716 -24.75 -42.09 -46.66
CA GLU A 716 -25.05 -42.06 -48.10
C GLU A 716 -24.58 -43.35 -48.83
N GLY A 717 -24.06 -44.34 -48.09
CA GLY A 717 -23.62 -45.63 -48.62
C GLY A 717 -22.22 -45.61 -49.25
N LEU A 718 -21.43 -44.56 -49.04
CA LEU A 718 -20.03 -44.49 -49.48
C LEU A 718 -19.12 -45.16 -48.43
N ASN A 719 -18.35 -46.15 -48.86
CA ASN A 719 -17.48 -46.94 -47.99
C ASN A 719 -16.01 -46.49 -48.08
N LEU A 720 -15.73 -45.27 -47.62
CA LEU A 720 -14.39 -44.67 -47.65
C LEU A 720 -13.74 -44.64 -46.27
N SER A 721 -12.41 -44.52 -46.26
CA SER A 721 -11.65 -44.05 -45.10
C SER A 721 -11.34 -42.55 -45.24
N MET A 722 -11.03 -41.88 -44.14
CA MET A 722 -10.65 -40.47 -44.11
C MET A 722 -9.24 -40.34 -43.55
N SER A 723 -8.37 -39.65 -44.28
CA SER A 723 -7.04 -39.25 -43.82
C SER A 723 -7.08 -37.82 -43.28
N VAL A 724 -6.48 -37.58 -42.11
CA VAL A 724 -6.39 -36.25 -41.48
C VAL A 724 -4.96 -36.00 -41.01
N ASN A 725 -4.38 -34.89 -41.47
CA ASN A 725 -3.08 -34.42 -41.02
C ASN A 725 -3.16 -33.87 -39.58
N ILE A 726 -2.24 -34.31 -38.73
CA ILE A 726 -2.09 -33.88 -37.34
C ILE A 726 -0.64 -33.47 -37.09
N SER A 727 -0.43 -32.43 -36.29
CA SER A 727 0.93 -32.00 -35.96
C SER A 727 1.64 -33.04 -35.10
N PRO A 728 2.89 -33.44 -35.44
CA PRO A 728 3.68 -34.36 -34.61
C PRO A 728 3.95 -33.84 -33.19
N ARG A 729 3.84 -32.52 -32.95
CA ARG A 729 4.02 -31.92 -31.62
C ARG A 729 2.99 -32.38 -30.59
N GLU A 730 1.80 -32.77 -31.06
CA GLU A 730 0.73 -33.28 -30.20
C GLU A 730 0.94 -34.74 -29.79
N LEU A 731 1.94 -35.45 -30.33
CA LEU A 731 2.19 -36.86 -29.98
C LEU A 731 2.67 -37.05 -28.54
N SER A 732 3.30 -36.04 -27.95
CA SER A 732 3.68 -36.04 -26.53
C SER A 732 2.50 -35.67 -25.61
N SER A 733 1.37 -35.23 -26.18
CA SER A 733 0.19 -34.82 -25.43
C SER A 733 -0.72 -36.00 -25.14
N GLU A 734 -1.07 -36.20 -23.86
CA GLU A 734 -2.09 -37.19 -23.47
C GLU A 734 -3.49 -36.81 -23.99
N ALA A 735 -3.70 -35.56 -24.43
CA ALA A 735 -4.99 -35.09 -24.92
C ALA A 735 -5.30 -35.58 -26.35
N LEU A 736 -4.30 -35.88 -27.17
CA LEU A 736 -4.50 -36.22 -28.58
C LEU A 736 -5.33 -37.51 -28.77
N PRO A 737 -5.01 -38.65 -28.11
CA PRO A 737 -5.85 -39.85 -28.19
C PRO A 737 -7.29 -39.60 -27.72
N LEU A 738 -7.48 -38.82 -26.64
CA LEU A 738 -8.80 -38.48 -26.13
C LEU A 738 -9.61 -37.64 -27.14
N MET A 739 -8.95 -36.70 -27.80
CA MET A 739 -9.55 -35.86 -28.84
C MET A 739 -10.00 -36.68 -30.05
N VAL A 740 -9.17 -37.62 -30.51
CA VAL A 740 -9.50 -38.55 -31.61
C VAL A 740 -10.68 -39.44 -31.21
N GLN A 741 -10.63 -40.03 -30.01
CA GLN A 741 -11.71 -40.88 -29.50
C GLN A 741 -13.05 -40.12 -29.41
N ASP A 742 -13.04 -38.87 -28.93
CA ASP A 742 -14.25 -38.05 -28.84
C ASP A 742 -14.81 -37.70 -30.23
N ALA A 743 -13.95 -37.37 -31.20
CA ALA A 743 -14.36 -37.07 -32.56
C ALA A 743 -15.02 -38.28 -33.26
N LEU A 744 -14.45 -39.48 -33.09
CA LEU A 744 -15.00 -40.74 -33.61
C LEU A 744 -16.36 -41.05 -32.97
N ARG A 745 -16.42 -41.04 -31.64
CA ARG A 745 -17.63 -41.38 -30.86
C ARG A 745 -18.80 -40.46 -31.17
N ARG A 746 -18.57 -39.14 -31.26
CA ARG A 746 -19.64 -38.16 -31.54
C ARG A 746 -20.27 -38.31 -32.93
N ASN A 747 -19.52 -38.84 -33.89
CA ASN A 747 -19.95 -38.95 -35.27
C ASN A 747 -20.24 -40.40 -35.70
N ASP A 748 -20.19 -41.36 -34.75
CA ASP A 748 -20.40 -42.79 -35.02
C ASP A 748 -19.50 -43.34 -36.14
N VAL A 749 -18.23 -42.95 -36.11
CA VAL A 749 -17.20 -43.38 -37.07
C VAL A 749 -16.37 -44.51 -36.46
N PRO A 750 -16.31 -45.72 -37.07
CA PRO A 750 -15.39 -46.78 -36.69
C PRO A 750 -13.95 -46.28 -36.78
N ALA A 751 -13.15 -46.55 -35.74
CA ALA A 751 -11.79 -46.08 -35.65
C ALA A 751 -10.93 -46.49 -36.87
N GLU A 752 -11.12 -47.71 -37.38
CA GLU A 752 -10.43 -48.25 -38.56
C GLU A 752 -10.63 -47.43 -39.86
N ARG A 753 -11.63 -46.54 -39.90
CA ARG A 753 -11.93 -45.66 -41.03
C ARG A 753 -11.25 -44.31 -40.96
N LEU A 754 -10.55 -44.01 -39.88
CA LEU A 754 -9.76 -42.80 -39.73
C LEU A 754 -8.27 -43.15 -39.80
N THR A 755 -7.56 -42.47 -40.67
CA THR A 755 -6.09 -42.48 -40.75
C THR A 755 -5.57 -41.14 -40.25
N VAL A 756 -4.71 -41.16 -39.23
CA VAL A 756 -3.98 -39.98 -38.76
C VAL A 756 -2.66 -39.90 -39.52
N GLU A 757 -2.44 -38.80 -40.23
CA GLU A 757 -1.23 -38.55 -41.02
C GLU A 757 -0.29 -37.61 -40.28
N LEU A 758 0.99 -37.95 -40.27
CA LEU A 758 2.04 -37.21 -39.56
C LEU A 758 3.17 -36.87 -40.52
N ALA A 759 3.49 -35.59 -40.67
CA ALA A 759 4.56 -35.15 -41.57
C ALA A 759 5.94 -35.62 -41.08
N SER A 760 6.65 -36.39 -41.90
CA SER A 760 7.97 -36.95 -41.54
C SER A 760 9.02 -35.90 -41.19
N ARG A 761 8.99 -34.73 -41.85
CA ARG A 761 9.92 -33.61 -41.63
C ARG A 761 9.75 -32.90 -40.28
N GLU A 762 8.62 -33.11 -39.62
CA GLU A 762 8.26 -32.46 -38.35
C GLU A 762 8.43 -33.40 -37.15
N LEU A 763 8.79 -34.66 -37.38
CA LEU A 763 9.12 -35.61 -36.32
C LEU A 763 10.53 -35.32 -35.77
N PRO A 764 10.71 -35.35 -34.44
CA PRO A 764 12.03 -35.25 -33.84
C PRO A 764 12.83 -36.55 -34.06
N ASP A 765 14.15 -36.48 -33.90
CA ASP A 765 15.06 -37.62 -34.06
C ASP A 765 14.72 -38.81 -33.14
N ASP A 766 14.16 -38.54 -31.96
CA ASP A 766 13.55 -39.54 -31.07
C ASP A 766 12.04 -39.28 -30.93
N PRO A 767 11.21 -39.83 -31.84
CA PRO A 767 9.79 -39.57 -31.86
C PRO A 767 9.07 -40.25 -30.68
N PRO A 768 8.07 -39.60 -30.07
CA PRO A 768 7.31 -40.15 -28.94
C PRO A 768 6.43 -41.35 -29.37
N THR A 769 7.05 -42.52 -29.47
CA THR A 769 6.43 -43.78 -29.93
C THR A 769 5.24 -44.21 -29.07
N ALA A 770 5.19 -43.80 -27.79
CA ALA A 770 4.06 -44.04 -26.90
C ALA A 770 2.77 -43.36 -27.38
N GLY A 771 2.84 -42.13 -27.90
CA GLY A 771 1.68 -41.42 -28.46
C GLY A 771 1.15 -42.09 -29.73
N LEU A 772 2.05 -42.52 -30.61
CA LEU A 772 1.71 -43.29 -31.80
C LEU A 772 1.05 -44.63 -31.45
N ALA A 773 1.60 -45.35 -30.47
CA ALA A 773 1.02 -46.59 -29.98
C ALA A 773 -0.36 -46.37 -29.33
N ALA A 774 -0.55 -45.27 -28.60
CA ALA A 774 -1.84 -44.91 -28.01
C ALA A 774 -2.91 -44.64 -29.07
N LEU A 775 -2.56 -43.94 -30.17
CA LEU A 775 -3.46 -43.75 -31.31
C LEU A 775 -3.85 -45.10 -31.93
N ARG A 776 -2.89 -45.96 -32.25
CA ARG A 776 -3.18 -47.30 -32.79
C ARG A 776 -4.00 -48.16 -31.83
N GLY A 777 -3.79 -48.00 -30.52
CA GLY A 777 -4.58 -48.66 -29.47
C GLY A 777 -6.07 -48.29 -29.48
N LEU A 778 -6.45 -47.13 -30.05
CA LEU A 778 -7.85 -46.77 -30.29
C LEU A 778 -8.47 -47.49 -31.50
N GLY A 779 -7.64 -48.12 -32.34
CA GLY A 779 -8.03 -48.76 -33.60
C GLY A 779 -7.98 -47.83 -34.82
N VAL A 780 -7.42 -46.62 -34.70
CA VAL A 780 -7.16 -45.76 -35.87
C VAL A 780 -5.88 -46.18 -36.57
N ARG A 781 -5.81 -45.95 -37.89
CA ARG A 781 -4.57 -46.16 -38.66
C ARG A 781 -3.66 -44.96 -38.52
N VAL A 782 -2.35 -45.18 -38.49
CA VAL A 782 -1.35 -44.10 -38.47
C VAL A 782 -0.50 -44.17 -39.73
N ALA A 783 -0.40 -43.04 -40.44
CA ALA A 783 0.40 -42.91 -41.64
C ALA A 783 1.52 -41.88 -41.47
N LEU A 784 2.69 -42.20 -42.00
CA LEU A 784 3.81 -41.27 -42.11
C LEU A 784 3.73 -40.57 -43.47
N ASP A 785 3.62 -39.24 -43.47
CA ASP A 785 3.44 -38.44 -44.68
C ASP A 785 4.73 -37.80 -45.20
N HIS A 786 4.78 -37.57 -46.52
CA HIS A 786 5.92 -36.98 -47.25
C HIS A 786 7.27 -37.67 -46.99
N PHE A 787 7.31 -39.01 -46.91
CA PHE A 787 8.56 -39.73 -46.73
C PHE A 787 9.48 -39.55 -47.94
N GLY A 788 10.74 -39.16 -47.70
CA GLY A 788 11.75 -38.89 -48.73
C GLY A 788 12.11 -37.40 -48.92
N SER A 789 11.29 -36.47 -48.41
CA SER A 789 11.53 -35.02 -48.54
C SER A 789 12.17 -34.37 -47.31
N GLY A 790 12.56 -35.16 -46.29
CA GLY A 790 13.03 -34.68 -44.99
C GLY A 790 14.20 -35.49 -44.43
N PRO A 791 14.68 -35.16 -43.21
CA PRO A 791 15.87 -35.78 -42.62
C PRO A 791 15.67 -37.25 -42.17
N MET A 792 14.43 -37.70 -42.01
CA MET A 792 14.12 -39.07 -41.60
C MET A 792 14.50 -40.08 -42.69
N GLY A 793 15.34 -41.05 -42.33
CA GLY A 793 15.87 -42.05 -43.25
C GLY A 793 15.15 -43.39 -43.17
N LEU A 794 15.55 -44.32 -44.06
CA LEU A 794 15.05 -45.71 -44.04
C LEU A 794 15.33 -46.46 -42.73
N ALA A 795 16.38 -46.05 -42.00
CA ALA A 795 16.80 -46.68 -40.74
C ALA A 795 15.84 -46.40 -39.56
N ASP A 796 14.98 -45.39 -39.69
CA ASP A 796 14.09 -44.95 -38.59
C ASP A 796 12.72 -45.62 -38.65
N LEU A 797 12.28 -46.04 -39.84
CA LEU A 797 10.97 -46.69 -40.06
C LEU A 797 10.72 -47.92 -39.16
N PRO A 798 11.68 -48.83 -38.90
CA PRO A 798 11.43 -50.00 -38.04
C PRO A 798 11.06 -49.66 -36.59
N LYS A 799 11.37 -48.45 -36.12
CA LYS A 799 11.11 -48.02 -34.74
C LYS A 799 9.70 -47.44 -34.56
N LEU A 800 9.01 -47.13 -35.65
CA LEU A 800 7.75 -46.42 -35.63
C LEU A 800 6.55 -47.39 -35.68
N PRO A 801 5.61 -47.32 -34.72
CA PRO A 801 4.37 -48.08 -34.80
C PRO A 801 3.42 -47.38 -35.77
N ILE A 802 3.54 -47.67 -37.07
CA ILE A 802 2.75 -47.10 -38.16
C ILE A 802 2.12 -48.19 -39.04
N ASP A 803 1.05 -47.84 -39.75
CA ASP A 803 0.32 -48.76 -40.64
C ASP A 803 0.51 -48.42 -42.13
N GLU A 804 0.96 -47.20 -42.45
CA GLU A 804 1.14 -46.72 -43.82
C GLU A 804 2.28 -45.71 -43.94
N VAL A 805 3.00 -45.72 -45.06
CA VAL A 805 4.00 -44.71 -45.43
C VAL A 805 3.59 -44.11 -46.76
N LYS A 806 3.36 -42.80 -46.77
CA LYS A 806 3.08 -42.01 -47.98
C LYS A 806 4.40 -41.46 -48.51
N VAL A 807 4.85 -41.99 -49.65
CA VAL A 807 6.09 -41.60 -50.30
C VAL A 807 5.89 -40.32 -51.12
N ASP A 808 6.82 -39.39 -50.96
CA ASP A 808 6.83 -38.13 -51.68
C ASP A 808 7.24 -38.33 -53.15
N ARG A 809 6.75 -37.44 -54.03
CA ARG A 809 7.04 -37.43 -55.46
C ARG A 809 8.54 -37.46 -55.78
N SER A 810 9.37 -36.85 -54.94
CA SER A 810 10.84 -36.86 -55.09
C SER A 810 11.47 -38.26 -55.18
N LEU A 811 10.81 -39.32 -54.69
CA LEU A 811 11.32 -40.70 -54.73
C LEU A 811 10.98 -41.48 -56.02
N PHE A 812 10.10 -40.95 -56.88
CA PHE A 812 9.63 -41.64 -58.09
C PHE A 812 9.48 -40.75 -59.34
N ALA A 813 9.71 -39.44 -59.24
CA ALA A 813 9.82 -38.55 -60.40
C ALA A 813 11.11 -38.79 -61.21
N ASP A 814 11.11 -38.41 -62.49
CA ASP A 814 12.20 -38.71 -63.43
C ASP A 814 13.55 -38.09 -63.03
N GLY A 815 14.63 -38.87 -63.18
CA GLY A 815 16.02 -38.43 -62.96
C GLY A 815 16.72 -38.90 -61.67
N GLY A 816 16.04 -39.68 -60.81
CA GLY A 816 16.63 -40.32 -59.63
C GLY A 816 16.53 -41.85 -59.62
N PRO A 817 17.29 -42.58 -58.80
CA PRO A 817 17.05 -44.00 -58.58
C PRO A 817 15.64 -44.18 -58.01
N ALA A 818 14.83 -45.05 -58.61
CA ALA A 818 13.46 -45.34 -58.16
C ALA A 818 13.49 -46.03 -56.78
N LEU A 819 13.66 -45.24 -55.71
CA LEU A 819 13.76 -45.73 -54.33
C LEU A 819 12.41 -46.19 -53.78
N VAL A 820 11.31 -45.88 -54.50
CA VAL A 820 9.97 -46.37 -54.16
C VAL A 820 9.93 -47.91 -54.04
N ASP A 821 10.63 -48.65 -54.90
CA ASP A 821 10.70 -50.12 -54.84
C ASP A 821 11.33 -50.63 -53.53
N VAL A 822 12.33 -49.90 -53.04
CA VAL A 822 13.02 -50.20 -51.78
C VAL A 822 12.07 -49.98 -50.61
N VAL A 823 11.32 -48.87 -50.61
CA VAL A 823 10.35 -48.55 -49.56
C VAL A 823 9.20 -49.56 -49.56
N VAL A 824 8.68 -49.95 -50.73
CA VAL A 824 7.62 -50.98 -50.84
C VAL A 824 8.12 -52.33 -50.31
N THR A 825 9.32 -52.74 -50.68
CA THR A 825 9.93 -53.99 -50.19
C THR A 825 10.12 -53.96 -48.67
N LEU A 826 10.55 -52.81 -48.12
CA LEU A 826 10.72 -52.62 -46.70
C LEU A 826 9.36 -52.67 -45.97
N GLY A 827 8.34 -52.01 -46.51
CA GLY A 827 6.98 -52.04 -45.98
C GLY A 827 6.38 -53.44 -45.94
N ALA A 828 6.58 -54.24 -46.99
CA ALA A 828 6.15 -55.64 -47.01
C ALA A 828 6.82 -56.50 -45.92
N ARG A 829 8.05 -56.16 -45.51
CA ARG A 829 8.77 -56.86 -44.42
C ARG A 829 8.40 -56.37 -43.03
N LEU A 830 8.13 -55.07 -42.89
CA LEU A 830 7.83 -54.43 -41.61
C LEU A 830 6.32 -54.35 -41.29
N GLY A 831 5.47 -54.68 -42.25
CA GLY A 831 4.02 -54.79 -42.05
C GLY A 831 3.26 -53.47 -42.23
N PHE A 832 3.79 -52.50 -42.96
CA PHE A 832 3.08 -51.26 -43.34
C PHE A 832 2.81 -51.18 -44.85
N ALA A 833 1.72 -50.52 -45.22
CA ALA A 833 1.38 -50.25 -46.62
C ALA A 833 2.15 -49.06 -47.16
N VAL A 834 2.39 -49.00 -48.47
CA VAL A 834 3.03 -47.86 -49.13
C VAL A 834 2.06 -47.19 -50.10
N SER A 835 1.95 -45.87 -50.00
CA SER A 835 1.07 -45.02 -50.80
C SER A 835 1.88 -43.95 -51.52
N ALA A 836 1.62 -43.69 -52.80
CA ALA A 836 2.32 -42.66 -53.55
C ALA A 836 1.54 -41.33 -53.57
N VAL A 837 2.17 -40.23 -53.19
CA VAL A 837 1.55 -38.90 -53.14
C VAL A 837 2.16 -37.97 -54.17
N GLY A 838 1.34 -37.14 -54.81
CA GLY A 838 1.79 -36.14 -55.76
C GLY A 838 2.02 -36.70 -57.16
N VAL A 839 1.31 -37.77 -57.53
CA VAL A 839 1.39 -38.34 -58.88
C VAL A 839 0.75 -37.38 -59.89
N GLU A 840 1.56 -36.81 -60.78
CA GLU A 840 1.13 -35.79 -61.75
C GLU A 840 1.04 -36.32 -63.18
N THR A 841 1.78 -37.37 -63.53
CA THR A 841 1.82 -37.91 -64.89
C THR A 841 1.42 -39.39 -64.95
N ALA A 842 1.02 -39.85 -66.14
CA ALA A 842 0.71 -41.26 -66.37
C ALA A 842 1.94 -42.17 -66.21
N GLU A 843 3.13 -41.66 -66.56
CA GLU A 843 4.40 -42.38 -66.41
C GLU A 843 4.76 -42.58 -64.93
N GLU A 844 4.61 -41.53 -64.10
CA GLU A 844 4.76 -41.64 -62.65
C GLU A 844 3.77 -42.66 -62.05
N LEU A 845 2.52 -42.67 -62.55
CA LEU A 845 1.49 -43.60 -62.09
C LEU A 845 1.86 -45.07 -62.40
N ASP A 846 2.35 -45.34 -63.61
CA ASP A 846 2.78 -46.69 -63.99
C ASP A 846 4.02 -47.14 -63.21
N ARG A 847 4.95 -46.22 -62.89
CA ARG A 847 6.09 -46.50 -62.01
C ARG A 847 5.65 -46.95 -60.62
N VAL A 848 4.80 -46.17 -59.95
CA VAL A 848 4.36 -46.50 -58.58
C VAL A 848 3.45 -47.73 -58.55
N ARG A 849 2.71 -48.00 -59.63
CA ARG A 849 1.93 -49.23 -59.81
C ARG A 849 2.83 -50.45 -59.96
N THR A 850 3.90 -50.34 -60.75
CA THR A 850 4.88 -51.42 -60.96
C THR A 850 5.69 -51.69 -59.69
N ALA A 851 6.02 -50.65 -58.93
CA ALA A 851 6.70 -50.73 -57.64
C ALA A 851 5.91 -51.53 -56.59
N GLY A 852 4.59 -51.65 -56.76
CA GLY A 852 3.71 -52.35 -55.84
C GLY A 852 3.12 -51.47 -54.74
N CYS A 853 3.03 -50.15 -54.95
CA CYS A 853 2.28 -49.28 -54.04
C CYS A 853 0.83 -49.75 -53.94
N ALA A 854 0.27 -49.73 -52.73
CA ALA A 854 -1.11 -50.16 -52.48
C ALA A 854 -2.12 -49.13 -53.00
N THR A 855 -1.81 -47.86 -52.73
CA THR A 855 -2.66 -46.70 -53.00
C THR A 855 -1.85 -45.58 -53.65
N ALA A 856 -2.53 -44.66 -54.32
CA ALA A 856 -1.93 -43.44 -54.82
C ALA A 856 -2.91 -42.26 -54.82
N GLN A 857 -2.33 -41.06 -54.78
CA GLN A 857 -3.01 -39.78 -54.78
C GLN A 857 -2.22 -38.78 -55.62
N GLY A 858 -2.93 -37.99 -56.42
CA GLY A 858 -2.29 -36.98 -57.25
C GLY A 858 -3.21 -36.42 -58.33
N LYS A 859 -2.76 -35.35 -58.98
CA LYS A 859 -3.53 -34.61 -59.97
C LYS A 859 -3.94 -35.47 -61.16
N VAL A 860 -3.13 -36.46 -61.54
CA VAL A 860 -3.45 -37.38 -62.66
C VAL A 860 -4.62 -38.31 -62.34
N LEU A 861 -4.88 -38.57 -61.05
CA LEU A 861 -5.91 -39.48 -60.58
C LEU A 861 -7.22 -38.73 -60.28
N ALA A 862 -7.14 -37.74 -59.40
CA ALA A 862 -8.27 -36.92 -59.00
C ALA A 862 -7.80 -35.55 -58.45
N PRO A 863 -8.48 -34.45 -58.80
CA PRO A 863 -8.17 -33.14 -58.24
C PRO A 863 -8.62 -33.04 -56.78
N VAL A 864 -8.01 -32.11 -56.05
CA VAL A 864 -8.52 -31.65 -54.75
C VAL A 864 -9.82 -30.87 -54.97
N ALA A 865 -10.91 -31.24 -54.29
CA ALA A 865 -12.21 -30.60 -54.52
C ALA A 865 -13.07 -30.52 -53.25
N HIS A 866 -14.15 -29.73 -53.30
CA HIS A 866 -15.15 -29.72 -52.23
C HIS A 866 -15.90 -31.05 -52.14
N ALA A 867 -16.54 -31.31 -51.00
CA ALA A 867 -17.21 -32.58 -50.74
C ALA A 867 -18.19 -32.98 -51.85
N GLU A 868 -18.97 -32.04 -52.37
CA GLU A 868 -19.99 -32.29 -53.41
C GLU A 868 -19.38 -32.78 -54.73
N HIS A 869 -18.19 -32.25 -55.08
CA HIS A 869 -17.48 -32.65 -56.29
C HIS A 869 -16.81 -34.01 -56.11
N VAL A 870 -16.32 -34.30 -54.90
CA VAL A 870 -15.82 -35.64 -54.57
C VAL A 870 -16.96 -36.65 -54.58
N GLU A 871 -18.13 -36.32 -54.03
CA GLU A 871 -19.33 -37.17 -54.08
C GLU A 871 -19.71 -37.52 -55.53
N ALA A 872 -19.78 -36.52 -56.43
CA ALA A 872 -20.04 -36.75 -57.84
C ALA A 872 -18.99 -37.66 -58.49
N TYR A 873 -17.70 -37.42 -58.23
CA TYR A 873 -16.61 -38.29 -58.71
C TYR A 873 -16.75 -39.73 -58.19
N LEU A 874 -17.11 -39.92 -56.92
CA LEU A 874 -17.31 -41.23 -56.33
C LEU A 874 -18.52 -41.95 -56.92
N GLU A 875 -19.60 -41.24 -57.25
CA GLU A 875 -20.79 -41.80 -57.89
C GLU A 875 -20.51 -42.31 -59.30
N GLU A 876 -19.74 -41.58 -60.10
CA GLU A 876 -19.29 -42.04 -61.43
C GLU A 876 -18.45 -43.32 -61.37
N HIS A 877 -17.80 -43.57 -60.23
CA HIS A 877 -16.92 -44.72 -59.99
C HIS A 877 -17.57 -45.79 -59.09
N ARG A 878 -18.89 -45.70 -58.80
CA ARG A 878 -19.64 -46.76 -58.11
C ARG A 878 -19.77 -47.97 -59.03
N ALA A 879 -19.47 -49.17 -58.51
CA ALA A 879 -19.76 -50.40 -59.22
C ALA A 879 -21.27 -50.54 -59.46
N PRO A 880 -21.74 -51.03 -60.62
CA PRO A 880 -23.13 -51.47 -60.74
C PRO A 880 -23.38 -52.56 -59.69
N LEU A 881 -24.45 -52.42 -58.92
CA LEU A 881 -24.93 -53.44 -57.99
C LEU A 881 -25.11 -54.74 -58.79
N MET A 882 -24.30 -55.77 -58.49
CA MET A 882 -24.56 -57.15 -58.91
C MET A 882 -25.37 -57.86 -57.84
#